data_AF-A0A9E4MIH0-F1
#
_entry.id   AF-A0A9E4MIH0-F1
#
_cell.length_a   1.000
_cell.length_b   1.000
_cell.length_c   1.000
_cell.angle_alpha   90.00
_cell.angle_beta   90.00
_cell.angle_gamma   90.00
#
_symmetry.space_group_name_H-M   'P 1'
#
loop_
_entity.id
_entity.type
_entity.pdbx_description
1 polymer ?
#
loop_
_entity_poly.entity_id
_entity_poly.type
_entity_poly.pdbx_seq_one_letter_code
_entity_poly.pdbx_strand_id
1 'polypeptide(L)'
;MNMQLRSLRGTGDATRGGLAVSTALFASLFAVGACAPGVTSGGSDDDTGGQAGRDGEGGSGQGGAGQGGSSSTDDQGGAGSGAGGLEGSALGGTGGSPEAPMPVKRICIEAGSEVKPDPATLNGVYALNCAGCHGATGQGVGKFPKLTEDKGFEAFSKIVREGKEGAVAGVMPAFSDSHLSESELLQVYVTLAGKTLKADRTLGCNGASPLDEAAIARAFETGLKEWRAPDHEAASCASCHGPMPIDLAYIGYDDATIFRRALKHITEAQTRAVIDFVHAIRAKYGIAGPKNFLEFRPFQPGGLVISGATPAERDHKFGLNLKQAAPTLFDGVLDTKAEALKAKDELLAINPRTFPIGMPLNRWTEDIHHGKEHGTLNEWIPDRPHIPVDKAAETALYALHDKYIANPTWENLWAIQDAGKTLTKLTGVTTPNAMAPGYNEHDDFAFRSYGLKYESVLFAQHHFLEELRGRPGLSKMSASPFPGRNSLWELGDLARTRDSVFFSKDCRGSWNTCLGLPADAVEKIDQAQDPRAMLKDLKLAWFWVGWFFDTTLYRTSGSNSTKVSEYFTGELYERGYFNHTVYHRFRKNLAAAYEHQGKEKDVDGPAGIDHSWAHTYGYYMGYNRGLELDKMPKDPEALALYKILAGNTFRMMMLLTIEHIQRTGKVSDREIMRPIYRSTMPIQFSEKHESAETLAKTKQLVDEYEAAVDAACDRRPLRYGELTYPKHCGP
;
A
#
# COMPACT_ATOMS: atom_id res chain seq x y z
N MET A 1 -50.82 28.92 32.93
CA MET A 1 -51.55 28.16 33.96
C MET A 1 -50.62 27.01 34.37
N ASN A 2 -50.08 27.06 35.60
CA ASN A 2 -49.17 26.12 36.30
C ASN A 2 -47.84 25.77 35.58
N MET A 3 -46.63 26.29 35.88
CA MET A 3 -45.94 26.76 37.10
C MET A 3 -45.68 25.66 38.16
N GLN A 4 -44.45 25.14 38.21
CA GLN A 4 -43.78 24.79 39.47
C GLN A 4 -42.25 24.95 39.37
N LEU A 5 -41.77 25.93 40.14
CA LEU A 5 -40.39 26.23 40.54
C LEU A 5 -40.22 25.80 42.01
N ARG A 6 -39.04 25.27 42.38
CA ARG A 6 -38.41 25.26 43.72
C ARG A 6 -37.03 24.59 43.55
N SER A 7 -35.95 24.91 44.26
CA SER A 7 -35.53 25.99 45.15
C SER A 7 -34.12 25.62 45.62
N LEU A 8 -33.26 26.63 45.78
CA LEU A 8 -31.88 26.61 46.29
C LEU A 8 -31.73 26.17 47.76
N ARG A 9 -30.56 25.59 48.10
CA ARG A 9 -29.68 25.77 49.30
C ARG A 9 -28.27 25.32 48.85
N GLY A 10 -27.16 26.09 48.88
CA GLY A 10 -26.52 26.81 50.00
C GLY A 10 -25.90 25.78 50.97
N THR A 11 -24.62 25.71 51.35
CA THR A 11 -23.44 26.63 51.41
C THR A 11 -22.23 25.78 51.83
N GLY A 12 -20.99 26.15 51.47
CA GLY A 12 -19.79 25.51 52.03
C GLY A 12 -18.49 25.98 51.37
N ASP A 13 -17.98 27.10 51.85
CA ASP A 13 -16.78 27.80 51.40
C ASP A 13 -15.57 27.40 52.28
N ALA A 14 -14.40 27.13 51.67
CA ALA A 14 -13.07 27.19 52.32
C ALA A 14 -11.93 27.13 51.28
N THR A 15 -11.44 28.32 50.93
CA THR A 15 -10.09 28.74 50.50
C THR A 15 -8.92 27.79 50.84
N ARG A 16 -7.80 27.68 50.10
CA ARG A 16 -6.85 28.76 49.70
C ARG A 16 -5.68 28.20 48.85
N GLY A 17 -5.14 29.02 47.95
CA GLY A 17 -3.81 28.88 47.30
C GLY A 17 -3.90 28.62 45.79
N GLY A 18 -3.58 29.51 44.86
CA GLY A 18 -2.74 30.70 44.88
C GLY A 18 -1.54 30.49 43.97
N LEU A 19 -1.70 30.62 42.65
CA LEU A 19 -0.59 30.90 41.73
C LEU A 19 -1.12 31.62 40.47
N ALA A 20 -0.65 32.85 40.30
CA ALA A 20 -0.91 33.70 39.14
C ALA A 20 0.22 33.53 38.12
N VAL A 21 -0.10 33.35 36.84
CA VAL A 21 0.76 33.79 35.73
C VAL A 21 -0.12 34.29 34.58
N SER A 22 0.31 35.43 34.06
CA SER A 22 -0.28 36.42 33.16
C SER A 22 -0.99 35.94 31.88
N THR A 23 -2.11 36.60 31.61
CA THR A 23 -2.77 36.74 30.31
C THR A 23 -2.06 37.85 29.51
N ALA A 24 -1.80 37.62 28.22
CA ALA A 24 -1.49 38.67 27.25
C ALA A 24 -2.53 38.64 26.13
N LEU A 25 -3.25 39.75 25.99
CA LEU A 25 -4.19 40.07 24.93
C LEU A 25 -3.44 40.21 23.59
N PHE A 26 -4.06 39.74 22.50
CA PHE A 26 -4.07 40.49 21.24
C PHE A 26 -5.48 40.43 20.63
N ALA A 27 -6.11 41.59 20.60
CA ALA A 27 -7.34 41.86 19.87
C ALA A 27 -6.97 42.43 18.50
N SER A 28 -7.70 42.04 17.46
CA SER A 28 -7.85 42.85 16.25
C SER A 28 -9.22 42.56 15.65
N LEU A 29 -10.12 43.54 15.84
CA LEU A 29 -11.37 43.73 15.13
C LEU A 29 -11.11 43.97 13.64
N PHE A 30 -11.92 43.38 12.77
CA PHE A 30 -12.57 44.12 11.69
C PHE A 30 -14.00 43.58 11.51
N ALA A 31 -14.94 44.51 11.49
CA ALA A 31 -16.36 44.29 11.24
C ALA A 31 -16.74 44.95 9.90
N VAL A 32 -18.00 44.73 9.50
CA VAL A 32 -18.77 45.25 8.34
C VAL A 32 -18.80 44.24 7.18
N GLY A 33 -19.94 43.80 6.66
CA GLY A 33 -21.32 44.21 6.86
C GLY A 33 -22.30 43.20 6.23
N ALA A 34 -23.53 43.25 6.72
CA ALA A 34 -24.64 42.36 6.41
C ALA A 34 -25.25 42.59 5.02
N CYS A 35 -25.81 41.52 4.44
CA CYS A 35 -27.05 41.52 3.66
C CYS A 35 -27.64 40.10 3.66
N ALA A 36 -28.81 39.92 4.28
CA ALA A 36 -29.74 38.80 4.08
C ALA A 36 -30.78 39.23 3.01
N PRO A 37 -31.49 38.30 2.33
CA PRO A 37 -32.59 37.51 2.93
C PRO A 37 -32.46 36.00 2.59
N GLY A 38 -32.96 35.04 3.36
CA GLY A 38 -34.31 34.91 3.88
C GLY A 38 -35.11 33.95 3.00
N VAL A 39 -34.94 32.63 3.20
CA VAL A 39 -35.89 31.61 2.71
C VAL A 39 -36.14 30.61 3.83
N THR A 40 -37.41 30.49 4.17
CA THR A 40 -38.05 29.57 5.11
C THR A 40 -38.12 28.16 4.53
N SER A 41 -37.78 27.14 5.31
CA SER A 41 -38.31 25.78 5.10
C SER A 41 -38.68 25.18 6.45
N GLY A 42 -39.96 24.87 6.59
CA GLY A 42 -40.57 24.28 7.77
C GLY A 42 -40.08 22.86 8.04
N GLY A 43 -40.23 22.46 9.29
CA GLY A 43 -40.00 21.11 9.74
C GLY A 43 -41.09 20.14 9.31
N SER A 44 -40.69 18.88 9.24
CA SER A 44 -41.53 17.73 9.54
C SER A 44 -40.61 16.71 10.20
N ASP A 45 -40.86 16.50 11.49
CA ASP A 45 -40.43 15.32 12.24
C ASP A 45 -41.12 14.06 11.68
N ASP A 46 -40.56 12.91 12.10
CA ASP A 46 -41.05 11.54 11.96
C ASP A 46 -40.82 10.86 10.59
N ASP A 47 -39.81 9.98 10.52
CA ASP A 47 -40.13 8.55 10.56
C ASP A 47 -38.92 7.67 10.90
N THR A 48 -39.18 6.78 11.86
CA THR A 48 -38.30 5.72 12.35
C THR A 48 -38.32 4.51 11.43
N GLY A 49 -37.15 3.88 11.23
CA GLY A 49 -37.08 2.44 10.93
C GLY A 49 -36.75 2.07 9.48
N GLY A 50 -35.51 1.67 9.24
CA GLY A 50 -35.08 0.99 8.02
C GLY A 50 -34.07 -0.09 8.38
N GLN A 51 -34.55 -1.31 8.56
CA GLN A 51 -33.78 -2.51 8.89
C GLN A 51 -32.77 -2.87 7.78
N ALA A 52 -31.65 -3.42 8.23
CA ALA A 52 -30.65 -4.11 7.43
C ALA A 52 -31.25 -5.24 6.58
N GLY A 53 -31.03 -5.21 5.25
CA GLY A 53 -31.03 -6.41 4.41
C GLY A 53 -29.63 -7.03 4.51
N ARG A 54 -29.45 -8.16 5.19
CA ARG A 54 -29.57 -9.54 4.67
C ARG A 54 -28.54 -9.86 3.59
N ASP A 55 -27.33 -10.21 4.04
CA ASP A 55 -26.40 -11.06 3.30
C ASP A 55 -26.95 -12.49 3.30
N GLY A 56 -27.28 -13.01 2.11
CA GLY A 56 -27.59 -14.41 1.89
C GLY A 56 -26.34 -15.14 1.43
N GLU A 57 -25.62 -15.77 2.36
CA GLU A 57 -24.58 -16.76 2.03
C GLU A 57 -25.25 -18.05 1.52
N GLY A 58 -25.09 -18.33 0.22
CA GLY A 58 -25.55 -19.57 -0.41
C GLY A 58 -24.72 -20.77 0.06
N GLY A 59 -25.43 -21.80 0.54
CA GLY A 59 -24.86 -23.02 1.11
C GLY A 59 -24.07 -23.89 0.13
N SER A 60 -23.03 -24.51 0.66
CA SER A 60 -22.22 -25.54 0.03
C SER A 60 -23.02 -26.85 -0.15
N GLY A 61 -23.24 -27.27 -1.40
CA GLY A 61 -23.72 -28.60 -1.73
C GLY A 61 -22.61 -29.64 -1.63
N GLN A 62 -22.82 -30.66 -0.79
CA GLN A 62 -22.07 -31.91 -0.80
C GLN A 62 -22.47 -32.78 -2.00
N GLY A 63 -21.49 -33.45 -2.59
CA GLY A 63 -21.64 -34.56 -3.53
C GLY A 63 -20.46 -34.58 -4.50
N GLY A 64 -19.80 -35.68 -4.82
CA GLY A 64 -19.89 -37.08 -4.40
C GLY A 64 -18.64 -37.77 -4.96
N ALA A 65 -18.27 -38.90 -4.35
CA ALA A 65 -17.11 -39.68 -4.75
C ALA A 65 -17.21 -40.15 -6.21
N GLY A 66 -16.17 -39.89 -7.00
CA GLY A 66 -15.99 -40.43 -8.34
C GLY A 66 -14.55 -40.92 -8.49
N GLN A 67 -14.35 -42.23 -8.39
CA GLN A 67 -13.14 -42.92 -8.82
C GLN A 67 -13.00 -42.81 -10.34
N GLY A 68 -11.77 -42.63 -10.83
CA GLY A 68 -11.46 -42.96 -12.22
C GLY A 68 -10.18 -42.34 -12.76
N GLY A 69 -9.24 -43.19 -13.15
CA GLY A 69 -8.48 -42.97 -14.39
C GLY A 69 -7.07 -42.42 -14.25
N SER A 70 -6.10 -43.32 -14.17
CA SER A 70 -4.73 -43.08 -14.59
C SER A 70 -4.66 -42.68 -16.06
N SER A 71 -3.85 -41.67 -16.39
CA SER A 71 -3.07 -41.67 -17.63
C SER A 71 -1.90 -40.71 -17.51
N SER A 72 -0.72 -41.32 -17.45
CA SER A 72 0.59 -40.75 -17.75
C SER A 72 0.62 -40.13 -19.15
N THR A 73 1.16 -38.92 -19.26
CA THR A 73 2.00 -38.55 -20.39
C THR A 73 3.10 -37.63 -19.87
N ASP A 74 4.31 -38.12 -20.03
CA ASP A 74 5.57 -37.40 -19.96
C ASP A 74 5.51 -36.14 -20.84
N ASP A 75 6.05 -35.03 -20.34
CA ASP A 75 6.60 -34.00 -21.22
C ASP A 75 7.88 -33.44 -20.60
N GLN A 76 8.99 -33.83 -21.22
CA GLN A 76 10.34 -33.37 -20.90
C GLN A 76 10.58 -32.05 -21.63
N GLY A 77 10.57 -30.94 -20.90
CA GLY A 77 11.03 -29.64 -21.37
C GLY A 77 12.30 -29.23 -20.62
N GLY A 78 13.46 -29.41 -21.23
CA GLY A 78 14.77 -29.15 -20.64
C GLY A 78 15.02 -27.68 -20.30
N ALA A 79 15.39 -27.41 -19.05
CA ALA A 79 15.95 -26.15 -18.61
C ALA A 79 17.49 -26.26 -18.58
N GLY A 80 18.15 -25.45 -19.40
CA GLY A 80 19.61 -25.30 -19.41
C GLY A 80 20.10 -24.66 -18.10
N SER A 81 20.93 -25.41 -17.37
CA SER A 81 21.59 -24.99 -16.15
C SER A 81 22.88 -24.24 -16.48
N GLY A 82 22.96 -23.00 -16.01
CA GLY A 82 24.18 -22.18 -16.00
C GLY A 82 24.28 -21.43 -14.69
N ALA A 83 24.49 -22.14 -13.59
CA ALA A 83 24.71 -21.57 -12.26
C ALA A 83 26.19 -21.68 -11.90
N GLY A 84 26.91 -20.56 -12.04
CA GLY A 84 28.20 -20.35 -11.38
C GLY A 84 27.93 -19.98 -9.93
N GLY A 85 28.43 -20.81 -9.01
CA GLY A 85 28.28 -20.63 -7.57
C GLY A 85 29.10 -19.46 -7.03
N LEU A 86 28.47 -18.68 -6.16
CA LEU A 86 29.16 -17.85 -5.16
C LEU A 86 28.56 -18.19 -3.79
N GLU A 87 29.40 -18.77 -2.95
CA GLU A 87 29.12 -19.10 -1.56
C GLU A 87 28.95 -17.80 -0.75
N GLY A 88 27.77 -17.63 -0.14
CA GLY A 88 27.46 -16.51 0.74
C GLY A 88 27.74 -16.86 2.19
N SER A 89 28.74 -16.21 2.77
CA SER A 89 29.02 -16.22 4.20
C SER A 89 28.58 -14.90 4.85
N ALA A 90 27.86 -15.04 5.96
CA ALA A 90 27.67 -14.11 7.08
C ALA A 90 27.03 -12.72 6.87
N LEU A 91 25.89 -12.58 7.55
CA LEU A 91 25.25 -11.36 8.03
C LEU A 91 26.26 -10.43 8.73
N GLY A 92 26.35 -9.18 8.30
CA GLY A 92 27.22 -8.18 8.93
C GLY A 92 27.68 -7.01 8.04
N GLY A 93 27.17 -6.87 6.82
CA GLY A 93 27.51 -5.73 5.96
C GLY A 93 26.81 -4.46 6.43
N THR A 94 27.58 -3.51 6.96
CA THR A 94 27.16 -2.12 7.11
C THR A 94 26.69 -1.62 5.74
N GLY A 95 25.40 -1.33 5.62
CA GLY A 95 24.81 -0.80 4.40
C GLY A 95 25.57 0.44 3.95
N GLY A 96 26.41 0.28 2.93
CA GLY A 96 26.87 1.39 2.13
C GLY A 96 25.61 2.05 1.59
N SER A 97 25.37 3.30 2.02
CA SER A 97 24.35 4.11 1.37
C SER A 97 24.64 4.08 -0.13
N PRO A 98 23.67 3.75 -1.00
CA PRO A 98 23.87 3.96 -2.43
C PRO A 98 24.28 5.43 -2.59
N GLU A 99 25.46 5.65 -3.18
CA GLU A 99 25.92 7.00 -3.53
C GLU A 99 24.76 7.69 -4.24
N ALA A 100 24.33 8.84 -3.68
CA ALA A 100 23.34 9.67 -4.32
C ALA A 100 23.76 9.90 -5.78
N PRO A 101 22.84 9.88 -6.77
CA PRO A 101 23.14 10.40 -8.09
C PRO A 101 23.72 11.79 -7.90
N MET A 102 25.03 11.88 -8.13
CA MET A 102 25.76 13.12 -7.96
C MET A 102 25.08 14.18 -8.82
N PRO A 103 25.11 15.47 -8.44
CA PRO A 103 24.97 16.52 -9.45
C PRO A 103 25.92 16.14 -10.57
N VAL A 104 25.38 15.80 -11.75
CA VAL A 104 26.16 15.21 -12.84
C VAL A 104 27.38 16.10 -13.02
N LYS A 105 28.56 15.56 -12.68
CA LYS A 105 29.80 16.33 -12.72
C LYS A 105 29.99 16.74 -14.16
N ARG A 106 29.73 18.02 -14.44
CA ARG A 106 29.67 18.50 -15.81
C ARG A 106 31.02 18.29 -16.47
N ILE A 107 30.97 17.78 -17.69
CA ILE A 107 32.15 17.48 -18.47
C ILE A 107 32.38 18.70 -19.36
N CYS A 108 33.37 19.52 -19.03
CA CYS A 108 33.88 20.51 -19.96
C CYS A 108 34.98 19.83 -20.77
N ILE A 109 34.94 19.94 -22.09
CA ILE A 109 35.89 19.26 -22.96
C ILE A 109 36.63 20.34 -23.74
N GLU A 110 37.92 20.54 -23.41
CA GLU A 110 38.75 21.50 -24.14
C GLU A 110 39.08 21.00 -25.54
N ALA A 111 39.26 21.94 -26.47
CA ALA A 111 39.72 21.63 -27.82
C ALA A 111 40.98 20.76 -27.78
N GLY A 112 40.97 19.68 -28.55
CA GLY A 112 42.06 18.73 -28.64
C GLY A 112 42.12 17.68 -27.52
N SER A 113 41.21 17.71 -26.54
CA SER A 113 41.13 16.67 -25.50
C SER A 113 40.62 15.35 -26.07
N GLU A 114 41.17 14.24 -25.60
CA GLU A 114 40.61 12.91 -25.87
C GLU A 114 39.43 12.63 -24.94
N VAL A 115 38.30 12.28 -25.53
CA VAL A 115 37.07 11.89 -24.84
C VAL A 115 36.93 10.39 -25.00
N LYS A 116 37.06 9.67 -23.88
CA LYS A 116 37.06 8.20 -23.83
C LYS A 116 35.66 7.70 -23.42
N PRO A 117 35.26 6.49 -23.85
CA PRO A 117 34.07 5.84 -23.32
C PRO A 117 34.10 5.83 -21.79
N ASP A 118 33.02 6.28 -21.16
CA ASP A 118 32.86 6.26 -19.70
C ASP A 118 31.56 5.53 -19.36
N PRO A 119 31.63 4.32 -18.78
CA PRO A 119 30.46 3.57 -18.35
C PRO A 119 29.52 4.35 -17.42
N ALA A 120 30.03 5.30 -16.62
CA ALA A 120 29.20 6.15 -15.78
C ALA A 120 28.23 7.03 -16.60
N THR A 121 28.54 7.30 -17.88
CA THR A 121 27.66 8.01 -18.80
C THR A 121 26.37 7.25 -19.06
N LEU A 122 26.44 5.91 -19.17
CA LEU A 122 25.26 5.07 -19.39
C LEU A 122 24.30 5.13 -18.21
N ASN A 123 24.82 5.26 -17.00
CA ASN A 123 24.04 5.39 -15.76
C ASN A 123 23.72 6.86 -15.39
N GLY A 124 24.19 7.83 -16.19
CA GLY A 124 24.02 9.27 -15.95
C GLY A 124 23.19 9.92 -17.04
N VAL A 125 23.81 10.83 -17.81
CA VAL A 125 23.15 11.62 -18.86
C VAL A 125 22.40 10.74 -19.87
N TYR A 126 22.97 9.60 -20.26
CA TYR A 126 22.32 8.70 -21.21
C TYR A 126 21.04 8.07 -20.63
N ALA A 127 21.11 7.55 -19.39
CA ALA A 127 19.94 7.02 -18.68
C ALA A 127 18.84 8.08 -18.60
N LEU A 128 19.22 9.32 -18.28
CA LEU A 128 18.29 10.43 -18.09
C LEU A 128 17.55 10.87 -19.37
N ASN A 129 18.20 10.77 -20.54
CA ASN A 129 17.74 11.43 -21.76
C ASN A 129 17.44 10.49 -22.93
N CYS A 130 18.02 9.28 -22.93
CA CYS A 130 18.00 8.41 -24.11
C CYS A 130 17.52 7.00 -23.82
N ALA A 131 17.84 6.45 -22.64
CA ALA A 131 17.56 5.05 -22.33
C ALA A 131 16.07 4.70 -22.31
N GLY A 132 15.21 5.65 -21.93
CA GLY A 132 13.75 5.47 -21.89
C GLY A 132 13.09 5.25 -23.25
N CYS A 133 13.82 5.39 -24.35
CA CYS A 133 13.37 4.98 -25.70
C CYS A 133 14.35 3.98 -26.34
N HIS A 134 15.66 4.15 -26.14
CA HIS A 134 16.69 3.38 -26.85
C HIS A 134 17.29 2.22 -26.05
N GLY A 135 16.77 1.95 -24.85
CA GLY A 135 17.22 0.88 -23.95
C GLY A 135 18.45 1.28 -23.11
N ALA A 136 18.73 0.55 -22.03
CA ALA A 136 19.78 0.89 -21.07
C ALA A 136 21.20 1.03 -21.65
N THR A 137 21.49 0.44 -22.81
CA THR A 137 22.81 0.47 -23.47
C THR A 137 22.73 0.93 -24.92
N GLY A 138 21.62 1.55 -25.36
CA GLY A 138 21.42 1.95 -26.75
C GLY A 138 21.12 0.78 -27.68
N GLN A 139 20.72 -0.37 -27.14
CA GLN A 139 20.42 -1.58 -27.90
C GLN A 139 19.11 -1.51 -28.70
N GLY A 140 18.33 -0.43 -28.55
CA GLY A 140 17.00 -0.25 -29.14
C GLY A 140 15.91 -1.05 -28.40
N VAL A 141 14.68 -0.54 -28.43
CA VAL A 141 13.51 -1.21 -27.82
C VAL A 141 12.30 -1.09 -28.75
N GLY A 142 11.75 -2.23 -29.18
CA GLY A 142 10.60 -2.28 -30.07
C GLY A 142 10.82 -1.51 -31.38
N LYS A 143 10.10 -0.40 -31.57
CA LYS A 143 10.22 0.48 -32.74
C LYS A 143 11.37 1.49 -32.68
N PHE A 144 11.96 1.69 -31.51
CA PHE A 144 13.05 2.64 -31.33
C PHE A 144 14.38 1.99 -31.72
N PRO A 145 15.15 2.58 -32.66
CA PRO A 145 16.32 1.93 -33.23
C PRO A 145 17.49 1.87 -32.24
N LYS A 146 18.47 1.01 -32.55
CA LYS A 146 19.75 0.97 -31.83
C LYS A 146 20.54 2.26 -32.07
N LEU A 147 21.22 2.73 -31.02
CA LEU A 147 22.11 3.88 -31.07
C LEU A 147 23.60 3.49 -31.10
N THR A 148 23.91 2.19 -30.97
CA THR A 148 25.29 1.67 -31.02
C THR A 148 25.87 1.61 -32.44
N GLU A 149 25.05 1.87 -33.47
CA GLU A 149 25.52 2.02 -34.84
C GLU A 149 26.26 3.35 -35.02
N ASP A 150 27.53 3.28 -35.40
CA ASP A 150 28.32 4.48 -35.61
C ASP A 150 27.94 5.22 -36.90
N LYS A 151 27.33 6.40 -36.73
CA LYS A 151 26.97 7.34 -37.81
C LYS A 151 27.87 8.58 -37.84
N GLY A 152 28.89 8.63 -36.98
CA GLY A 152 29.68 9.83 -36.69
C GLY A 152 28.98 10.76 -35.68
N PHE A 153 29.77 11.49 -34.89
CA PHE A 153 29.26 12.41 -33.87
C PHE A 153 28.41 13.54 -34.47
N GLU A 154 28.80 14.09 -35.63
CA GLU A 154 28.04 15.16 -36.29
C GLU A 154 26.62 14.73 -36.64
N ALA A 155 26.46 13.54 -37.23
CA ALA A 155 25.14 13.00 -37.57
C ALA A 155 24.35 12.63 -36.32
N PHE A 156 24.99 12.04 -35.31
CA PHE A 156 24.36 11.75 -34.02
C PHE A 156 23.86 13.01 -33.34
N SER A 157 24.72 14.03 -33.24
CA SER A 157 24.41 15.33 -32.66
C SER A 157 23.26 16.00 -33.39
N LYS A 158 23.33 16.06 -34.72
CA LYS A 158 22.26 16.62 -35.55
C LYS A 158 20.90 15.95 -35.29
N ILE A 159 20.85 14.62 -35.26
CA ILE A 159 19.62 13.87 -34.97
C ILE A 159 19.09 14.19 -33.58
N VAL A 160 19.97 14.31 -32.58
CA VAL A 160 19.56 14.64 -31.21
C VAL A 160 19.09 16.10 -31.10
N ARG A 161 19.71 17.04 -31.80
CA ARG A 161 19.33 18.46 -31.79
C ARG A 161 18.06 18.76 -32.55
N GLU A 162 17.89 18.16 -33.72
CA GLU A 162 16.72 18.39 -34.57
C GLU A 162 15.54 17.49 -34.18
N GLY A 163 15.81 16.42 -33.42
CA GLY A 163 14.87 15.33 -33.26
C GLY A 163 14.71 14.53 -34.56
N LYS A 164 13.71 13.67 -34.61
CA LYS A 164 13.38 12.93 -35.84
C LYS A 164 11.87 12.75 -35.98
N GLU A 165 11.32 13.36 -37.02
CA GLU A 165 9.96 13.11 -37.50
C GLU A 165 9.91 11.84 -38.36
N GLY A 166 8.84 11.04 -38.25
CA GLY A 166 8.70 9.80 -39.03
C GLY A 166 7.34 9.08 -38.89
N ALA A 167 7.05 8.20 -39.86
CA ALA A 167 5.76 7.53 -40.09
C ALA A 167 5.32 6.48 -39.05
N VAL A 168 6.18 6.15 -38.07
CA VAL A 168 5.83 5.23 -36.98
C VAL A 168 5.64 6.09 -35.74
N ALA A 169 4.43 6.08 -35.16
CA ALA A 169 4.09 6.86 -33.96
C ALA A 169 5.24 6.82 -32.93
N GLY A 170 5.87 7.95 -32.60
CA GLY A 170 7.09 8.00 -31.78
C GLY A 170 8.08 9.02 -32.33
N VAL A 171 7.78 10.30 -32.14
CA VAL A 171 8.68 11.41 -32.49
C VAL A 171 9.85 11.39 -31.51
N MET A 172 11.08 11.27 -32.03
CA MET A 172 12.25 11.56 -31.20
C MET A 172 12.30 13.08 -31.01
N PRO A 173 12.19 13.62 -29.79
CA PRO A 173 12.16 15.05 -29.59
C PRO A 173 13.53 15.69 -29.85
N ALA A 174 13.52 17.00 -30.08
CA ALA A 174 14.73 17.80 -30.18
C ALA A 174 15.31 18.07 -28.79
N PHE A 175 16.60 17.81 -28.55
CA PHE A 175 17.26 18.15 -27.27
C PHE A 175 18.09 19.42 -27.48
N SER A 176 17.67 20.55 -26.87
CA SER A 176 18.40 21.82 -26.98
C SER A 176 19.75 21.79 -26.25
N ASP A 177 20.67 22.68 -26.62
CA ASP A 177 21.96 22.86 -25.93
C ASP A 177 21.80 23.17 -24.44
N SER A 178 20.71 23.84 -24.06
CA SER A 178 20.41 24.19 -22.66
C SER A 178 19.98 23.00 -21.80
N HIS A 179 19.48 21.93 -22.44
CA HIS A 179 18.99 20.74 -21.76
C HIS A 179 20.05 19.63 -21.76
N LEU A 180 20.74 19.46 -22.90
CA LEU A 180 21.84 18.51 -23.04
C LEU A 180 23.01 19.26 -23.70
N SER A 181 24.11 19.50 -22.99
CA SER A 181 25.24 20.22 -23.57
C SER A 181 25.95 19.41 -24.66
N GLU A 182 26.68 20.07 -25.54
CA GLU A 182 27.39 19.37 -26.62
C GLU A 182 28.49 18.42 -26.11
N SER A 183 29.13 18.77 -24.98
CA SER A 183 30.12 17.91 -24.34
C SER A 183 29.50 16.65 -23.74
N GLU A 184 28.33 16.77 -23.11
CA GLU A 184 27.56 15.63 -22.62
C GLU A 184 27.10 14.74 -23.78
N LEU A 185 26.65 15.35 -24.87
CA LEU A 185 26.23 14.63 -26.07
C LEU A 185 27.39 13.88 -26.73
N LEU A 186 28.58 14.50 -26.78
CA LEU A 186 29.80 13.85 -27.23
C LEU A 186 30.17 12.68 -26.33
N GLN A 187 30.11 12.86 -25.01
CA GLN A 187 30.38 11.80 -24.03
C GLN A 187 29.42 10.61 -24.21
N VAL A 188 28.13 10.88 -24.43
CA VAL A 188 27.13 9.84 -24.72
C VAL A 188 27.50 9.10 -26.01
N TYR A 189 27.78 9.82 -27.09
CA TYR A 189 28.14 9.22 -28.37
C TYR A 189 29.39 8.32 -28.26
N VAL A 190 30.49 8.82 -27.69
CA VAL A 190 31.74 8.04 -27.59
C VAL A 190 31.55 6.78 -26.75
N THR A 191 30.71 6.87 -25.71
CA THR A 191 30.39 5.73 -24.83
C THR A 191 29.57 4.67 -25.58
N LEU A 192 28.51 5.08 -26.30
CA LEU A 192 27.67 4.16 -27.08
C LEU A 192 28.42 3.53 -28.27
N ALA A 193 29.26 4.32 -28.95
CA ALA A 193 30.07 3.84 -30.06
C ALA A 193 31.25 2.97 -29.62
N GLY A 194 31.64 3.03 -28.33
CA GLY A 194 32.82 2.35 -27.80
C GLY A 194 34.14 2.89 -28.39
N LYS A 195 34.19 4.17 -28.76
CA LYS A 195 35.32 4.80 -29.45
C LYS A 195 35.86 5.98 -28.66
N THR A 196 37.15 6.25 -28.78
CA THR A 196 37.73 7.51 -28.28
C THR A 196 37.71 8.53 -29.41
N LEU A 197 37.22 9.74 -29.14
CA LEU A 197 37.28 10.86 -30.07
C LEU A 197 38.11 12.00 -29.50
N LYS A 198 38.74 12.78 -30.39
CA LYS A 198 39.40 14.03 -30.03
C LYS A 198 38.41 15.17 -30.29
N ALA A 199 38.15 16.01 -29.30
CA ALA A 199 37.30 17.18 -29.50
C ALA A 199 37.99 18.15 -30.47
N ASP A 200 37.29 18.57 -31.52
CA ASP A 200 37.79 19.50 -32.54
C ASP A 200 37.74 20.96 -32.07
N ARG A 201 36.88 21.25 -31.09
CA ARG A 201 36.71 22.55 -30.44
C ARG A 201 36.45 22.40 -28.95
N THR A 202 36.56 23.50 -28.21
CA THR A 202 36.16 23.53 -26.80
C THR A 202 34.64 23.43 -26.74
N LEU A 203 34.15 22.37 -26.13
CA LEU A 203 32.72 22.13 -25.89
C LEU A 203 32.38 22.66 -24.50
N GLY A 204 31.67 23.79 -24.50
CA GLY A 204 31.36 24.54 -23.30
C GLY A 204 30.37 23.82 -22.39
N CYS A 205 30.58 23.96 -21.08
CA CYS A 205 29.65 23.57 -20.03
C CYS A 205 28.44 24.52 -19.95
N ASN A 206 27.66 24.64 -21.01
CA ASN A 206 26.35 25.31 -20.94
C ASN A 206 25.33 24.38 -20.25
N GLY A 207 25.62 23.98 -19.02
CA GLY A 207 24.67 23.24 -18.19
C GLY A 207 23.79 24.21 -17.40
N ALA A 208 22.54 23.84 -17.17
CA ALA A 208 21.61 24.62 -16.35
C ALA A 208 22.15 24.78 -14.93
N SER A 209 22.68 25.96 -14.55
CA SER A 209 23.06 26.29 -13.16
C SER A 209 22.03 25.74 -12.17
N PRO A 210 22.42 25.30 -10.95
CA PRO A 210 21.45 24.96 -9.91
C PRO A 210 20.34 26.00 -9.91
N LEU A 211 19.09 25.56 -10.04
CA LEU A 211 17.97 26.47 -10.18
C LEU A 211 17.99 27.43 -9.00
N ASP A 212 18.16 28.72 -9.27
CA ASP A 212 18.00 29.74 -8.24
C ASP A 212 16.53 29.79 -7.78
N GLU A 213 16.27 30.46 -6.67
CA GLU A 213 14.92 30.52 -6.08
C GLU A 213 13.88 31.08 -7.07
N ALA A 214 14.29 32.03 -7.92
CA ALA A 214 13.41 32.61 -8.93
C ALA A 214 13.12 31.63 -10.08
N ALA A 215 14.10 30.82 -10.49
CA ALA A 215 13.94 29.77 -11.48
C ALA A 215 13.08 28.62 -10.94
N ILE A 216 13.27 28.22 -9.68
CA ILE A 216 12.40 27.26 -8.99
C ILE A 216 10.96 27.78 -8.98
N ALA A 217 10.74 29.04 -8.59
CA ALA A 217 9.39 29.64 -8.54
C ALA A 217 8.72 29.67 -9.93
N ARG A 218 9.44 30.10 -10.98
CA ARG A 218 8.91 30.12 -12.35
C ARG A 218 8.59 28.73 -12.88
N ALA A 219 9.47 27.75 -12.65
CA ALA A 219 9.24 26.37 -13.04
C ALA A 219 8.06 25.76 -12.27
N PHE A 220 7.89 26.10 -11.00
CA PHE A 220 6.74 25.68 -10.19
C PHE A 220 5.43 26.26 -10.74
N GLU A 221 5.36 27.56 -11.01
CA GLU A 221 4.16 28.22 -11.52
C GLU A 221 3.76 27.71 -12.90
N THR A 222 4.72 27.72 -13.85
CA THR A 222 4.50 27.25 -15.22
C THR A 222 4.14 25.77 -15.24
N GLY A 223 4.91 24.98 -14.49
CA GLY A 223 4.71 23.55 -14.34
C GLY A 223 3.36 23.18 -13.75
N LEU A 224 2.91 23.87 -12.70
CA LEU A 224 1.62 23.59 -12.06
C LEU A 224 0.44 23.87 -13.01
N LYS A 225 0.57 24.92 -13.84
CA LYS A 225 -0.41 25.21 -14.88
C LYS A 225 -0.51 24.06 -15.88
N GLU A 226 0.63 23.58 -16.40
CA GLU A 226 0.63 22.48 -17.39
C GLU A 226 0.26 21.12 -16.76
N TRP A 227 0.62 20.88 -15.49
CA TRP A 227 0.23 19.69 -14.72
C TRP A 227 -1.30 19.55 -14.59
N ARG A 228 -2.01 20.68 -14.60
CA ARG A 228 -3.48 20.77 -14.50
C ARG A 228 -4.16 21.00 -15.84
N ALA A 229 -3.39 21.20 -16.91
CA ALA A 229 -3.94 21.42 -18.23
C ALA A 229 -4.64 20.13 -18.71
N PRO A 230 -5.88 20.24 -19.20
CA PRO A 230 -6.57 19.09 -19.78
C PRO A 230 -5.90 18.68 -21.09
N ASP A 231 -5.77 17.37 -21.30
CA ASP A 231 -5.40 16.75 -22.57
C ASP A 231 -6.60 16.62 -23.51
N HIS A 232 -6.43 15.88 -24.60
CA HIS A 232 -7.45 15.64 -25.60
C HIS A 232 -8.65 14.79 -25.08
N GLU A 233 -8.50 14.11 -23.95
CA GLU A 233 -9.56 13.38 -23.25
C GLU A 233 -10.14 14.17 -22.05
N ALA A 234 -9.74 15.45 -21.91
CA ALA A 234 -10.01 16.32 -20.76
C ALA A 234 -9.33 15.89 -19.45
N ALA A 235 -8.40 14.94 -19.50
CA ALA A 235 -7.65 14.47 -18.34
C ALA A 235 -6.48 15.40 -18.05
N SER A 236 -6.07 15.53 -16.79
CA SER A 236 -4.83 16.22 -16.43
C SER A 236 -3.86 15.26 -15.74
N CYS A 237 -2.59 15.62 -15.64
CA CYS A 237 -1.65 14.85 -14.81
C CYS A 237 -2.17 14.75 -13.36
N ALA A 238 -2.76 15.84 -12.85
CA ALA A 238 -3.34 15.88 -11.51
C ALA A 238 -4.53 14.92 -11.29
N SER A 239 -5.18 14.47 -12.36
CA SER A 239 -6.30 13.53 -12.32
C SER A 239 -5.89 12.08 -12.04
N CYS A 240 -4.61 11.74 -12.19
CA CYS A 240 -4.06 10.42 -11.84
C CYS A 240 -2.96 10.50 -10.76
N HIS A 241 -2.13 11.55 -10.82
CA HIS A 241 -0.94 11.74 -9.99
C HIS A 241 -1.14 12.77 -8.86
N GLY A 242 -2.37 13.19 -8.56
CA GLY A 242 -2.61 14.11 -7.43
C GLY A 242 -2.12 15.56 -7.65
N PRO A 243 -2.08 16.39 -6.59
CA PRO A 243 -2.00 17.85 -6.73
C PRO A 243 -0.73 18.41 -7.40
N MET A 244 0.39 17.68 -7.33
CA MET A 244 1.72 18.09 -7.79
C MET A 244 2.59 16.85 -8.07
N PRO A 245 3.66 16.94 -8.89
CA PRO A 245 4.45 15.77 -9.32
C PRO A 245 5.45 15.29 -8.25
N ILE A 246 5.02 15.20 -6.99
CA ILE A 246 5.90 14.78 -5.90
C ILE A 246 6.33 13.33 -6.05
N ASP A 247 5.48 12.48 -6.62
CA ASP A 247 5.82 11.10 -6.94
C ASP A 247 6.91 11.02 -8.01
N LEU A 248 6.81 11.79 -9.09
CA LEU A 248 7.84 11.86 -10.14
C LEU A 248 9.16 12.49 -9.66
N ALA A 249 9.08 13.39 -8.68
CA ALA A 249 10.25 14.00 -8.07
C ALA A 249 10.95 13.05 -7.09
N TYR A 250 10.17 12.38 -6.24
CA TYR A 250 10.66 11.48 -5.18
C TYR A 250 11.15 10.15 -5.75
N ILE A 251 10.43 9.61 -6.74
CA ILE A 251 10.75 8.38 -7.45
C ILE A 251 11.42 8.84 -8.73
N GLY A 252 12.72 8.59 -8.86
CA GLY A 252 13.62 9.19 -9.85
C GLY A 252 13.40 8.73 -11.27
N TYR A 253 12.20 8.98 -11.81
CA TYR A 253 11.95 8.88 -13.24
C TYR A 253 12.90 9.83 -13.95
N ASP A 254 13.59 9.26 -14.94
CA ASP A 254 14.37 10.04 -15.89
C ASP A 254 13.48 10.91 -16.77
N ASP A 255 14.05 12.00 -17.26
CA ASP A 255 13.37 12.97 -18.11
C ASP A 255 12.84 12.31 -19.38
N ALA A 256 13.58 11.35 -19.97
CA ALA A 256 13.13 10.60 -21.15
C ALA A 256 11.88 9.76 -20.89
N THR A 257 11.77 9.12 -19.73
CA THR A 257 10.62 8.32 -19.32
C THR A 257 9.43 9.22 -19.04
N ILE A 258 9.61 10.34 -18.33
CA ILE A 258 8.57 11.36 -18.14
C ILE A 258 8.10 11.85 -19.52
N PHE A 259 9.04 12.18 -20.40
CA PHE A 259 8.77 12.74 -21.71
C PHE A 259 7.96 11.78 -22.58
N ARG A 260 8.41 10.53 -22.71
CA ARG A 260 7.73 9.48 -23.50
C ARG A 260 6.31 9.22 -23.01
N ARG A 261 6.08 9.23 -21.68
CA ARG A 261 4.76 9.00 -21.11
C ARG A 261 3.85 10.22 -21.25
N ALA A 262 4.37 11.41 -21.00
CA ALA A 262 3.62 12.66 -21.09
C ALA A 262 3.21 13.01 -22.53
N LEU A 263 4.03 12.71 -23.54
CA LEU A 263 3.71 12.97 -24.95
C LEU A 263 2.45 12.26 -25.48
N LYS A 264 1.96 11.24 -24.77
CA LYS A 264 0.68 10.61 -25.11
C LYS A 264 -0.52 11.51 -24.78
N HIS A 265 -0.31 12.53 -23.95
CA HIS A 265 -1.34 13.38 -23.37
C HIS A 265 -1.17 14.85 -23.78
N ILE A 266 0.04 15.38 -23.64
CA ILE A 266 0.34 16.80 -23.80
C ILE A 266 1.42 17.05 -24.85
N THR A 267 1.55 18.29 -25.29
CA THR A 267 2.56 18.67 -26.29
C THR A 267 3.98 18.59 -25.72
N GLU A 268 4.98 18.62 -26.60
CA GLU A 268 6.40 18.65 -26.21
C GLU A 268 6.74 19.85 -25.31
N ALA A 269 6.24 21.05 -25.64
CA ALA A 269 6.50 22.24 -24.84
C ALA A 269 5.94 22.12 -23.41
N GLN A 270 4.72 21.59 -23.29
CA GLN A 270 4.08 21.35 -21.99
C GLN A 270 4.82 20.26 -21.20
N THR A 271 5.27 19.20 -21.90
CA THR A 271 6.06 18.13 -21.31
C THR A 271 7.35 18.65 -20.69
N ARG A 272 8.06 19.56 -21.37
CA ARG A 272 9.26 20.21 -20.83
C ARG A 272 8.95 21.03 -19.58
N ALA A 273 7.85 21.79 -19.58
CA ALA A 273 7.42 22.52 -18.39
C ALA A 273 7.11 21.58 -17.19
N VAL A 274 6.54 20.39 -17.44
CA VAL A 274 6.34 19.38 -16.39
C VAL A 274 7.67 18.81 -15.88
N ILE A 275 8.64 18.56 -16.77
CA ILE A 275 9.98 18.11 -16.36
C ILE A 275 10.68 19.18 -15.51
N ASP A 276 10.63 20.44 -15.93
CA ASP A 276 11.16 21.57 -15.15
C ASP A 276 10.47 21.67 -13.79
N PHE A 277 9.16 21.39 -13.73
CA PHE A 277 8.42 21.34 -12.48
C PHE A 277 8.96 20.24 -11.55
N VAL A 278 9.18 19.03 -12.07
CA VAL A 278 9.74 17.91 -11.32
C VAL A 278 11.11 18.27 -10.74
N HIS A 279 11.99 18.88 -11.55
CA HIS A 279 13.29 19.35 -11.10
C HIS A 279 13.18 20.47 -10.04
N ALA A 280 12.22 21.39 -10.18
CA ALA A 280 11.93 22.41 -9.19
C ALA A 280 11.46 21.81 -7.87
N ILE A 281 10.65 20.74 -7.88
CA ILE A 281 10.28 20.00 -6.67
C ILE A 281 11.50 19.33 -6.03
N ARG A 282 12.35 18.67 -6.82
CA ARG A 282 13.60 18.06 -6.33
C ARG A 282 14.50 19.11 -5.66
N ALA A 283 14.67 20.28 -6.29
CA ALA A 283 15.45 21.38 -5.73
C ALA A 283 14.81 21.95 -4.44
N LYS A 284 13.50 22.21 -4.45
CA LYS A 284 12.75 22.77 -3.32
C LYS A 284 12.84 21.90 -2.06
N TYR A 285 12.82 20.58 -2.21
CA TYR A 285 12.86 19.64 -1.09
C TYR A 285 14.23 18.97 -0.89
N GLY A 286 15.27 19.39 -1.61
CA GLY A 286 16.62 18.83 -1.45
C GLY A 286 16.73 17.34 -1.81
N ILE A 287 15.97 16.87 -2.81
CA ILE A 287 15.97 15.47 -3.27
C ILE A 287 17.21 15.20 -4.12
N ALA A 288 18.33 14.87 -3.46
CA ALA A 288 19.59 14.57 -4.14
C ALA A 288 19.70 13.10 -4.62
N GLY A 289 18.89 12.20 -4.09
CA GLY A 289 18.90 10.79 -4.47
C GLY A 289 17.51 10.20 -4.58
N PRO A 290 16.80 10.50 -5.68
CA PRO A 290 15.45 10.00 -5.86
C PRO A 290 15.48 8.47 -6.02
N LYS A 291 14.38 7.80 -5.67
CA LYS A 291 14.30 6.34 -5.61
C LYS A 291 14.32 5.72 -7.01
N ASN A 292 15.00 4.60 -7.21
CA ASN A 292 14.96 3.90 -8.51
C ASN A 292 13.52 3.50 -8.87
N PHE A 293 12.96 4.04 -9.95
CA PHE A 293 11.56 3.81 -10.31
C PHE A 293 11.24 2.36 -10.71
N LEU A 294 12.23 1.57 -11.13
CA LEU A 294 12.08 0.15 -11.46
C LEU A 294 12.10 -0.77 -10.25
N GLU A 295 12.60 -0.29 -9.11
CA GLU A 295 12.79 -1.09 -7.90
C GLU A 295 11.94 -0.59 -6.74
N PHE A 296 11.58 0.70 -6.75
CA PHE A 296 10.88 1.33 -5.65
C PHE A 296 9.47 0.78 -5.48
N ARG A 297 9.26 0.18 -4.32
CA ARG A 297 7.98 -0.36 -3.83
C ARG A 297 7.55 0.48 -2.63
N PRO A 298 6.62 1.44 -2.79
CA PRO A 298 6.12 2.23 -1.68
C PRO A 298 5.71 1.31 -0.53
N PHE A 299 6.10 1.68 0.69
CA PHE A 299 5.77 0.95 1.92
C PHE A 299 6.37 -0.44 2.05
N GLN A 300 7.30 -0.87 1.20
CA GLN A 300 8.02 -2.14 1.40
C GLN A 300 8.78 -2.10 2.74
N PRO A 301 8.39 -2.89 3.75
CA PRO A 301 9.09 -2.90 5.03
C PRO A 301 10.53 -3.34 4.86
N GLY A 302 11.44 -2.66 5.56
CA GLY A 302 12.87 -2.89 5.40
C GLY A 302 13.44 -2.41 4.05
N GLY A 303 12.62 -1.76 3.20
CA GLY A 303 13.01 -1.22 1.90
C GLY A 303 13.19 -2.25 0.79
N LEU A 304 13.33 -3.54 1.14
CA LEU A 304 13.57 -4.64 0.22
C LEU A 304 12.73 -5.86 0.59
N VAL A 305 12.41 -6.66 -0.42
CA VAL A 305 11.80 -7.97 -0.24
C VAL A 305 12.85 -8.92 0.33
N ILE A 306 12.51 -9.70 1.36
CA ILE A 306 13.40 -10.77 1.84
C ILE A 306 13.76 -11.68 0.67
N SER A 307 15.05 -11.97 0.49
CA SER A 307 15.52 -12.77 -0.66
C SER A 307 14.98 -14.21 -0.62
N GLY A 308 14.70 -14.80 -1.77
CA GLY A 308 14.27 -16.20 -1.89
C GLY A 308 13.58 -16.44 -3.23
N ALA A 309 13.85 -17.58 -3.85
CA ALA A 309 13.32 -17.92 -5.17
C ALA A 309 11.81 -18.18 -5.10
N THR A 310 11.35 -18.78 -4.01
CA THR A 310 9.94 -19.11 -3.79
C THR A 310 9.34 -18.30 -2.63
N PRO A 311 8.01 -18.07 -2.63
CA PRO A 311 7.31 -17.54 -1.46
C PRO A 311 7.61 -18.29 -0.16
N ALA A 312 7.69 -19.62 -0.20
CA ALA A 312 7.96 -20.46 0.97
C ALA A 312 9.37 -20.23 1.55
N GLU A 313 10.40 -20.08 0.71
CA GLU A 313 11.75 -19.71 1.17
C GLU A 313 11.78 -18.33 1.84
N ARG A 314 11.07 -17.36 1.26
CA ARG A 314 10.97 -16.01 1.83
C ARG A 314 10.20 -16.01 3.15
N ASP A 315 9.16 -16.84 3.26
CA ASP A 315 8.40 -17.04 4.48
C ASP A 315 9.23 -17.71 5.60
N HIS A 316 10.06 -18.69 5.25
CA HIS A 316 10.98 -19.31 6.20
C HIS A 316 11.94 -18.27 6.78
N LYS A 317 12.60 -17.47 5.92
CA LYS A 317 13.50 -16.39 6.35
C LYS A 317 12.78 -15.32 7.17
N PHE A 318 11.54 -15.00 6.83
CA PHE A 318 10.69 -14.13 7.65
C PHE A 318 10.47 -14.73 9.05
N GLY A 319 10.17 -16.02 9.16
CA GLY A 319 10.08 -16.71 10.44
C GLY A 319 11.39 -16.65 11.24
N LEU A 320 12.55 -16.75 10.59
CA LEU A 320 13.85 -16.62 11.26
C LEU A 320 14.08 -15.20 11.79
N ASN A 321 13.67 -14.18 11.04
CA ASN A 321 13.70 -12.79 11.51
C ASN A 321 12.75 -12.60 12.71
N LEU A 322 11.56 -13.21 12.68
CA LEU A 322 10.62 -13.18 13.82
C LEU A 322 11.21 -13.83 15.06
N LYS A 323 11.93 -14.95 14.89
CA LYS A 323 12.62 -15.62 16.00
C LYS A 323 13.64 -14.71 16.68
N GLN A 324 14.28 -13.81 15.94
CA GLN A 324 15.19 -12.83 16.52
C GLN A 324 14.44 -11.69 17.24
N ALA A 325 13.32 -11.23 16.67
CA ALA A 325 12.56 -10.11 17.19
C ALA A 325 11.63 -10.45 18.37
N ALA A 326 11.12 -11.69 18.42
CA ALA A 326 10.25 -12.20 19.47
C ALA A 326 10.70 -13.57 19.98
N PRO A 327 11.92 -13.66 20.56
CA PRO A 327 12.54 -14.93 20.91
C PRO A 327 11.72 -15.77 21.89
N THR A 328 10.91 -15.15 22.75
CA THR A 328 10.07 -15.88 23.72
C THR A 328 9.04 -16.78 23.04
N LEU A 329 8.61 -16.47 21.82
CA LEU A 329 7.72 -17.35 21.05
C LEU A 329 8.41 -18.60 20.48
N PHE A 330 9.74 -18.63 20.46
CA PHE A 330 10.53 -19.69 19.83
C PHE A 330 11.41 -20.45 20.83
N ASP A 331 11.37 -20.08 22.10
CA ASP A 331 12.13 -20.71 23.17
C ASP A 331 11.28 -21.78 23.88
N GLY A 332 11.38 -23.02 23.39
CA GLY A 332 10.63 -24.14 23.96
C GLY A 332 9.11 -23.99 23.86
N VAL A 333 8.40 -24.57 24.82
CA VAL A 333 6.93 -24.49 24.93
C VAL A 333 6.59 -23.32 25.85
N LEU A 334 5.79 -22.38 25.34
CA LEU A 334 5.32 -21.23 26.13
C LEU A 334 4.15 -21.68 27.04
N ASP A 335 4.40 -21.85 28.35
CA ASP A 335 3.41 -22.38 29.28
C ASP A 335 3.18 -21.51 30.54
N THR A 336 3.87 -20.37 30.68
CA THR A 336 3.67 -19.46 31.81
C THR A 336 3.09 -18.10 31.41
N LYS A 337 2.36 -17.46 32.33
CA LYS A 337 1.82 -16.10 32.14
C LYS A 337 2.92 -15.04 31.96
N ALA A 338 4.05 -15.21 32.64
CA ALA A 338 5.17 -14.29 32.54
C ALA A 338 5.78 -14.31 31.12
N GLU A 339 5.97 -15.50 30.56
CA GLU A 339 6.40 -15.65 29.16
C GLU A 339 5.37 -15.11 28.19
N ALA A 340 4.08 -15.36 28.42
CA ALA A 340 3.01 -14.83 27.56
C ALA A 340 3.00 -13.29 27.52
N LEU A 341 3.14 -12.63 28.68
CA LEU A 341 3.24 -11.17 28.76
C LEU A 341 4.49 -10.66 28.04
N LYS A 342 5.63 -11.33 28.23
CA LYS A 342 6.89 -10.99 27.56
C LYS A 342 6.80 -11.16 26.03
N ALA A 343 6.28 -12.28 25.55
CA ALA A 343 6.07 -12.56 24.14
C ALA A 343 5.11 -11.54 23.48
N LYS A 344 4.06 -11.14 24.20
CA LYS A 344 3.13 -10.09 23.79
C LYS A 344 3.84 -8.74 23.63
N ASP A 345 4.66 -8.34 24.61
CA ASP A 345 5.44 -7.11 24.54
C ASP A 345 6.45 -7.14 23.38
N GLU A 346 7.15 -8.27 23.19
CA GLU A 346 8.07 -8.49 22.06
C GLU A 346 7.35 -8.36 20.70
N LEU A 347 6.19 -9.01 20.51
CA LEU A 347 5.42 -8.90 19.27
C LEU A 347 4.87 -7.49 19.02
N LEU A 348 4.37 -6.81 20.05
CA LEU A 348 3.85 -5.45 19.92
C LEU A 348 4.97 -4.45 19.60
N ALA A 349 6.20 -4.69 20.08
CA ALA A 349 7.37 -3.90 19.74
C ALA A 349 7.78 -4.03 18.27
N ILE A 350 7.37 -5.09 17.57
CA ILE A 350 7.57 -5.21 16.12
C ILE A 350 6.67 -4.21 15.41
N ASN A 351 7.29 -3.24 14.74
CA ASN A 351 6.60 -2.31 13.88
C ASN A 351 6.40 -2.95 12.48
N PRO A 352 5.15 -3.26 12.08
CA PRO A 352 4.88 -3.96 10.82
C PRO A 352 5.29 -3.14 9.59
N ARG A 353 5.44 -1.81 9.72
CA ARG A 353 5.82 -0.91 8.62
C ARG A 353 7.32 -0.94 8.32
N THR A 354 8.13 -1.42 9.24
CA THR A 354 9.60 -1.47 9.08
C THR A 354 10.15 -2.88 9.15
N PHE A 355 9.41 -3.83 9.74
CA PHE A 355 9.84 -5.20 9.88
C PHE A 355 9.87 -5.93 8.53
N PRO A 356 11.03 -6.39 8.03
CA PRO A 356 11.15 -6.94 6.68
C PRO A 356 10.18 -8.08 6.40
N ILE A 357 9.63 -8.14 5.19
CA ILE A 357 8.68 -9.17 4.76
C ILE A 357 9.14 -9.87 3.49
N GLY A 358 8.68 -11.10 3.29
CA GLY A 358 8.92 -11.91 2.10
C GLY A 358 8.00 -11.63 0.93
N MET A 359 6.97 -10.81 1.12
CA MET A 359 6.04 -10.44 0.07
C MET A 359 6.54 -9.21 -0.71
N PRO A 360 6.60 -9.27 -2.05
CA PRO A 360 6.81 -8.08 -2.86
C PRO A 360 5.54 -7.23 -2.86
N LEU A 361 5.65 -5.98 -2.43
CA LEU A 361 4.59 -4.97 -2.61
C LEU A 361 4.68 -4.35 -4.00
N ASN A 362 3.60 -3.73 -4.49
CA ASN A 362 3.54 -3.19 -5.84
C ASN A 362 4.53 -2.04 -6.07
N ARG A 363 5.12 -1.97 -7.27
CA ARG A 363 5.93 -0.82 -7.69
C ARG A 363 5.03 0.37 -7.97
N TRP A 364 5.57 1.59 -7.90
CA TRP A 364 4.76 2.81 -8.10
C TRP A 364 4.08 2.84 -9.47
N THR A 365 4.85 2.64 -10.54
CA THR A 365 4.30 2.42 -11.88
C THR A 365 4.91 1.18 -12.50
N GLU A 366 4.17 0.57 -13.40
CA GLU A 366 4.64 -0.50 -14.27
C GLU A 366 4.58 0.00 -15.72
N ASP A 367 5.53 -0.43 -16.53
CA ASP A 367 5.63 -0.03 -17.94
C ASP A 367 6.32 -1.12 -18.74
N ILE A 368 5.54 -1.81 -19.58
CA ILE A 368 6.01 -2.91 -20.43
C ILE A 368 7.17 -2.52 -21.36
N HIS A 369 7.41 -1.21 -21.57
CA HIS A 369 8.60 -0.72 -22.25
C HIS A 369 9.91 -1.22 -21.60
N HIS A 370 9.91 -1.48 -20.29
CA HIS A 370 11.07 -1.98 -19.56
C HIS A 370 11.19 -3.50 -19.52
N GLY A 371 10.24 -4.23 -20.12
CA GLY A 371 10.23 -5.70 -20.13
C GLY A 371 8.83 -6.25 -19.86
N LYS A 372 8.63 -7.54 -20.18
CA LYS A 372 7.33 -8.21 -19.97
C LYS A 372 6.95 -8.32 -18.50
N GLU A 373 7.95 -8.44 -17.63
CA GLU A 373 7.83 -8.43 -16.18
C GLU A 373 7.29 -7.10 -15.62
N HIS A 374 7.30 -6.04 -16.43
CA HIS A 374 6.74 -4.72 -16.13
C HIS A 374 5.40 -4.46 -16.85
N GLY A 375 4.84 -5.47 -17.55
CA GLY A 375 3.51 -5.39 -18.15
C GLY A 375 2.43 -5.93 -17.21
N THR A 376 2.11 -5.21 -16.14
CA THR A 376 1.15 -5.66 -15.11
C THR A 376 0.29 -4.52 -14.57
N LEU A 377 -0.93 -4.84 -14.11
CA LEU A 377 -1.84 -3.92 -13.42
C LEU A 377 -1.45 -3.65 -11.96
N ASN A 378 -0.45 -4.36 -11.47
CA ASN A 378 0.03 -4.32 -10.08
C ASN A 378 0.90 -3.08 -9.81
N GLU A 379 0.33 -1.92 -10.10
CA GLU A 379 0.93 -0.60 -9.90
C GLU A 379 0.00 0.34 -9.12
N TRP A 380 0.53 1.47 -8.65
CA TRP A 380 -0.22 2.45 -7.86
C TRP A 380 -1.02 3.42 -8.70
N ILE A 381 -0.47 3.85 -9.85
CA ILE A 381 -1.14 4.86 -10.69
C ILE A 381 -2.39 4.27 -11.36
N PRO A 382 -3.53 4.97 -11.32
CA PRO A 382 -4.72 4.53 -12.05
C PRO A 382 -4.56 4.76 -13.56
N ASP A 383 -5.04 3.82 -14.38
CA ASP A 383 -5.07 4.00 -15.85
C ASP A 383 -6.14 4.98 -16.30
N ARG A 384 -7.19 5.21 -15.49
CA ARG A 384 -8.24 6.19 -15.79
C ARG A 384 -8.20 7.40 -14.85
N PRO A 385 -8.35 8.61 -15.41
CA PRO A 385 -8.27 9.86 -14.67
C PRO A 385 -9.57 10.21 -13.95
N HIS A 386 -9.43 10.88 -12.81
CA HIS A 386 -10.50 11.65 -12.17
C HIS A 386 -10.70 12.99 -12.89
N ILE A 387 -11.65 13.04 -13.81
CA ILE A 387 -11.96 14.23 -14.60
C ILE A 387 -13.02 15.06 -13.90
N PRO A 388 -12.82 16.37 -13.68
CA PRO A 388 -13.86 17.23 -13.16
C PRO A 388 -15.17 17.12 -13.95
N VAL A 389 -16.31 17.08 -13.26
CA VAL A 389 -17.63 16.90 -13.92
C VAL A 389 -17.99 18.09 -14.82
N ASP A 390 -17.54 19.29 -14.44
CA ASP A 390 -17.68 20.54 -15.16
C ASP A 390 -16.60 21.56 -14.73
N LYS A 391 -16.64 22.77 -15.29
CA LYS A 391 -15.66 23.83 -15.02
C LYS A 391 -15.72 24.39 -13.59
N ALA A 392 -16.90 24.40 -12.97
CA ALA A 392 -17.06 24.85 -11.59
C ALA A 392 -16.42 23.84 -10.63
N ALA A 393 -16.67 22.55 -10.87
CA ALA A 393 -16.04 21.44 -10.18
C ALA A 393 -14.52 21.43 -10.34
N GLU A 394 -14.00 21.71 -11.54
CA GLU A 394 -12.57 21.87 -11.79
C GLU A 394 -11.96 22.99 -10.94
N THR A 395 -12.60 24.16 -10.96
CA THR A 395 -12.15 25.33 -10.18
C THR A 395 -12.14 25.03 -8.69
N ALA A 396 -13.19 24.38 -8.18
CA ALA A 396 -13.29 24.01 -6.77
C ALA A 396 -12.24 22.95 -6.37
N LEU A 397 -12.02 21.94 -7.21
CA LEU A 397 -11.00 20.91 -6.98
C LEU A 397 -9.60 21.51 -6.93
N TYR A 398 -9.26 22.38 -7.89
CA TYR A 398 -7.93 22.99 -7.95
C TYR A 398 -7.70 24.01 -6.82
N ALA A 399 -8.75 24.68 -6.32
CA ALA A 399 -8.63 25.47 -5.10
C ALA A 399 -8.25 24.62 -3.87
N LEU A 400 -8.76 23.38 -3.78
CA LEU A 400 -8.37 22.42 -2.74
C LEU A 400 -6.94 21.92 -2.95
N HIS A 401 -6.52 21.67 -4.19
CA HIS A 401 -5.14 21.35 -4.52
C HIS A 401 -4.18 22.46 -4.09
N ASP A 402 -4.51 23.73 -4.37
CA ASP A 402 -3.69 24.89 -3.97
C ASP A 402 -3.59 25.01 -2.46
N LYS A 403 -4.71 24.83 -1.75
CA LYS A 403 -4.73 24.82 -0.28
C LYS A 403 -3.83 23.73 0.30
N TYR A 404 -3.85 22.53 -0.30
CA TYR A 404 -2.99 21.42 0.10
C TYR A 404 -1.51 21.68 -0.20
N ILE A 405 -1.18 22.17 -1.39
CA ILE A 405 0.21 22.49 -1.78
C ILE A 405 0.80 23.55 -0.85
N ALA A 406 0.00 24.57 -0.47
CA ALA A 406 0.41 25.60 0.47
C ALA A 406 0.56 25.07 1.91
N ASN A 407 -0.32 24.15 2.33
CA ASN A 407 -0.32 23.57 3.66
C ASN A 407 -0.68 22.07 3.65
N PRO A 408 0.31 21.17 3.46
CA PRO A 408 0.07 19.74 3.37
C PRO A 408 -0.25 19.21 4.76
N THR A 409 -1.53 18.99 5.01
CA THR A 409 -2.11 18.43 6.24
C THR A 409 -3.06 17.31 5.86
N TRP A 410 -3.34 16.41 6.80
CA TRP A 410 -4.30 15.33 6.58
C TRP A 410 -5.70 15.87 6.27
N GLU A 411 -6.11 16.95 6.93
CA GLU A 411 -7.40 17.59 6.70
C GLU A 411 -7.53 18.12 5.27
N ASN A 412 -6.48 18.77 4.75
CA ASN A 412 -6.48 19.24 3.37
C ASN A 412 -6.40 18.09 2.36
N LEU A 413 -5.69 17.00 2.68
CA LEU A 413 -5.67 15.80 1.84
C LEU A 413 -7.06 15.15 1.77
N TRP A 414 -7.74 15.00 2.90
CA TRP A 414 -9.09 14.43 2.94
C TRP A 414 -10.09 15.28 2.18
N ALA A 415 -9.97 16.60 2.23
CA ALA A 415 -10.81 17.48 1.44
C ALA A 415 -10.65 17.22 -0.07
N ILE A 416 -9.44 16.92 -0.55
CA ILE A 416 -9.21 16.52 -1.95
C ILE A 416 -9.82 15.15 -2.24
N GLN A 417 -9.65 14.17 -1.34
CA GLN A 417 -10.26 12.85 -1.53
C GLN A 417 -11.78 12.91 -1.60
N ASP A 418 -12.42 13.68 -0.72
CA ASP A 418 -13.87 13.86 -0.69
C ASP A 418 -14.34 14.59 -1.95
N ALA A 419 -13.64 15.64 -2.35
CA ALA A 419 -13.90 16.34 -3.61
C ALA A 419 -13.71 15.44 -4.83
N GLY A 420 -12.72 14.54 -4.83
CA GLY A 420 -12.54 13.54 -5.88
C GLY A 420 -13.80 12.69 -6.07
N LYS A 421 -14.49 12.32 -5.00
CA LYS A 421 -15.72 11.51 -5.06
C LYS A 421 -16.93 12.26 -5.60
N THR A 422 -17.02 13.57 -5.36
CA THR A 422 -18.23 14.37 -5.67
C THR A 422 -18.08 15.33 -6.83
N LEU A 423 -16.85 15.76 -7.14
CA LEU A 423 -16.53 16.76 -8.17
C LEU A 423 -15.92 16.15 -9.43
N THR A 424 -15.64 14.85 -9.43
CA THR A 424 -15.02 14.18 -10.59
C THR A 424 -15.84 12.98 -11.06
N LYS A 425 -15.58 12.57 -12.29
CA LYS A 425 -16.05 11.34 -12.93
C LYS A 425 -14.85 10.60 -13.51
N LEU A 426 -14.94 9.28 -13.61
CA LEU A 426 -13.96 8.48 -14.33
C LEU A 426 -14.40 8.35 -15.79
N THR A 427 -13.50 8.57 -16.75
CA THR A 427 -13.78 8.41 -18.18
C THR A 427 -13.69 6.97 -18.65
N GLY A 428 -14.35 6.70 -19.78
CA GLY A 428 -14.24 5.40 -20.47
C GLY A 428 -14.98 4.25 -19.79
N VAL A 429 -15.71 4.53 -18.70
CA VAL A 429 -16.59 3.56 -18.06
C VAL A 429 -17.99 4.14 -18.01
N THR A 430 -18.95 3.49 -18.65
CA THR A 430 -20.36 3.83 -18.48
C THR A 430 -20.70 3.71 -17.00
N THR A 431 -21.02 4.83 -16.34
CA THR A 431 -21.37 4.84 -14.92
C THR A 431 -22.41 3.76 -14.66
N PRO A 432 -22.10 2.75 -13.84
CA PRO A 432 -23.07 1.73 -13.53
C PRO A 432 -24.17 2.35 -12.69
N ASN A 433 -25.31 2.64 -13.32
CA ASN A 433 -26.54 2.50 -12.57
C ASN A 433 -26.72 0.99 -12.41
N ALA A 434 -26.49 0.44 -11.21
CA ALA A 434 -26.59 -1.00 -10.93
C ALA A 434 -27.98 -1.60 -11.26
N MET A 435 -28.95 -0.74 -11.59
CA MET A 435 -30.31 -1.08 -12.01
C MET A 435 -30.60 -0.80 -13.50
N ALA A 436 -29.64 -0.30 -14.28
CA ALA A 436 -29.86 -0.06 -15.71
C ALA A 436 -29.82 -1.36 -16.52
N PRO A 437 -30.75 -1.57 -17.47
CA PRO A 437 -30.66 -2.66 -18.43
C PRO A 437 -29.32 -2.60 -19.18
N GLY A 438 -28.50 -3.65 -19.08
CA GLY A 438 -27.14 -3.68 -19.64
C GLY A 438 -26.01 -3.43 -18.63
N TYR A 439 -26.30 -3.33 -17.33
CA TYR A 439 -25.28 -3.33 -16.28
C TYR A 439 -24.37 -4.55 -16.43
N ASN A 440 -23.09 -4.29 -16.68
CA ASN A 440 -22.04 -5.29 -16.68
C ASN A 440 -21.25 -5.14 -15.38
N GLU A 441 -21.29 -6.15 -14.53
CA GLU A 441 -20.50 -6.19 -13.31
C GLU A 441 -19.00 -6.03 -13.59
N HIS A 442 -18.49 -6.35 -14.79
CA HIS A 442 -17.09 -6.18 -15.15
C HIS A 442 -16.64 -4.71 -15.20
N ASP A 443 -17.51 -3.79 -15.64
CA ASP A 443 -17.21 -2.34 -15.70
C ASP A 443 -17.04 -1.73 -14.29
N ASP A 444 -17.69 -2.32 -13.28
CA ASP A 444 -17.60 -1.88 -11.89
C ASP A 444 -16.21 -2.14 -11.27
N PHE A 445 -15.48 -3.18 -11.70
CA PHE A 445 -14.13 -3.42 -11.17
C PHE A 445 -13.16 -2.32 -11.62
N ALA A 446 -13.02 -2.11 -12.93
CA ALA A 446 -12.10 -1.12 -13.48
C ALA A 446 -12.38 0.25 -12.85
N PHE A 447 -13.65 0.70 -12.89
CA PHE A 447 -14.08 1.96 -12.28
C PHE A 447 -13.67 2.10 -10.82
N ARG A 448 -14.07 1.15 -9.96
CA ARG A 448 -13.78 1.23 -8.53
C ARG A 448 -12.28 1.11 -8.25
N SER A 449 -11.57 0.28 -9.00
CA SER A 449 -10.13 0.08 -8.81
C SER A 449 -9.34 1.35 -9.11
N TYR A 450 -9.70 2.10 -10.17
CA TYR A 450 -9.06 3.38 -10.49
C TYR A 450 -9.34 4.45 -9.43
N GLY A 451 -10.57 4.53 -8.94
CA GLY A 451 -10.92 5.41 -7.82
C GLY A 451 -10.10 5.13 -6.56
N LEU A 452 -10.03 3.86 -6.15
CA LEU A 452 -9.27 3.43 -4.99
C LEU A 452 -7.76 3.62 -5.17
N LYS A 453 -7.23 3.41 -6.38
CA LYS A 453 -5.84 3.71 -6.72
C LYS A 453 -5.54 5.20 -6.58
N TYR A 454 -6.38 6.08 -7.13
CA TYR A 454 -6.21 7.53 -6.99
C TYR A 454 -6.19 7.98 -5.52
N GLU A 455 -7.15 7.52 -4.71
CA GLU A 455 -7.16 7.79 -3.27
C GLU A 455 -5.89 7.32 -2.57
N SER A 456 -5.38 6.14 -2.96
CA SER A 456 -4.15 5.55 -2.44
C SER A 456 -2.89 6.33 -2.86
N VAL A 457 -2.86 6.83 -4.10
CA VAL A 457 -1.80 7.71 -4.61
C VAL A 457 -1.72 9.00 -3.79
N LEU A 458 -2.87 9.62 -3.48
CA LEU A 458 -2.93 10.80 -2.61
C LEU A 458 -2.31 10.53 -1.23
N PHE A 459 -2.64 9.38 -0.61
CA PHE A 459 -2.04 8.98 0.66
C PHE A 459 -0.52 8.77 0.58
N ALA A 460 -0.07 8.05 -0.43
CA ALA A 460 1.36 7.77 -0.62
C ALA A 460 2.17 9.04 -0.88
N GLN A 461 1.66 9.94 -1.70
CA GLN A 461 2.31 11.21 -1.99
C GLN A 461 2.39 12.13 -0.79
N HIS A 462 1.32 12.20 0.01
CA HIS A 462 1.36 12.94 1.26
C HIS A 462 2.46 12.40 2.18
N HIS A 463 2.61 11.09 2.22
CA HIS A 463 3.68 10.46 3.00
C HIS A 463 5.08 10.80 2.47
N PHE A 464 5.32 10.71 1.16
CA PHE A 464 6.60 11.12 0.57
C PHE A 464 6.94 12.56 0.94
N LEU A 465 5.94 13.45 0.90
CA LEU A 465 6.11 14.85 1.26
C LEU A 465 6.43 15.05 2.75
N GLU A 466 5.76 14.33 3.66
CA GLU A 466 6.07 14.42 5.09
C GLU A 466 7.50 13.93 5.40
N GLU A 467 7.98 12.88 4.74
CA GLU A 467 9.37 12.43 4.85
C GLU A 467 10.37 13.50 4.39
N LEU A 468 10.10 14.11 3.22
CA LEU A 468 10.93 15.19 2.68
C LEU A 468 10.95 16.43 3.58
N ARG A 469 9.90 16.65 4.38
CA ARG A 469 9.82 17.73 5.38
C ARG A 469 10.46 17.36 6.71
N GLY A 470 11.15 16.22 6.80
CA GLY A 470 11.82 15.73 8.01
C GLY A 470 10.86 15.31 9.11
N ARG A 471 9.56 15.17 8.81
CA ARG A 471 8.58 14.69 9.77
C ARG A 471 8.62 13.16 9.82
N PRO A 472 8.22 12.52 10.92
CA PRO A 472 8.13 11.08 10.99
C PRO A 472 7.23 10.59 9.86
N GLY A 473 7.82 9.89 8.90
CA GLY A 473 7.07 9.16 7.88
C GLY A 473 6.10 8.16 8.51
N LEU A 474 5.16 7.60 7.75
CA LEU A 474 4.21 6.59 8.19
C LEU A 474 4.87 5.42 8.92
N SER A 475 6.10 5.03 8.54
CA SER A 475 6.88 4.02 9.28
C SER A 475 7.06 4.34 10.77
N LYS A 476 6.89 5.60 11.19
CA LYS A 476 7.04 6.09 12.56
C LYS A 476 5.79 6.78 13.12
N MET A 477 4.71 6.89 12.34
CA MET A 477 3.43 7.41 12.82
C MET A 477 2.74 6.39 13.75
N SER A 478 1.92 6.86 14.69
CA SER A 478 1.04 6.02 15.50
C SER A 478 -0.05 5.33 14.64
N ALA A 479 -1.04 4.70 15.28
CA ALA A 479 -2.19 4.10 14.60
C ALA A 479 -2.78 5.07 13.56
N SER A 480 -3.06 4.57 12.35
CA SER A 480 -3.44 5.41 11.20
C SER A 480 -4.61 6.34 11.51
N PRO A 481 -4.52 7.64 11.21
CA PRO A 481 -5.56 8.61 11.54
C PRO A 481 -6.79 8.57 10.60
N PHE A 482 -7.03 7.48 9.87
CA PHE A 482 -7.99 7.43 8.76
C PHE A 482 -9.18 6.47 8.97
N PRO A 483 -10.08 6.69 9.95
CA PRO A 483 -11.29 5.89 10.07
C PRO A 483 -12.16 6.02 8.82
N GLY A 484 -12.49 4.88 8.20
CA GLY A 484 -13.31 4.74 7.01
C GLY A 484 -12.67 5.17 5.69
N ARG A 485 -11.33 5.37 5.65
CA ARG A 485 -10.62 5.85 4.44
C ARG A 485 -9.43 4.98 4.05
N ASN A 486 -9.47 3.68 4.36
CA ASN A 486 -8.39 2.77 4.01
C ASN A 486 -8.55 2.23 2.56
N SER A 487 -8.40 3.11 1.57
CA SER A 487 -8.52 2.77 0.14
C SER A 487 -7.58 1.63 -0.28
N LEU A 488 -6.46 1.48 0.42
CA LEU A 488 -5.46 0.43 0.23
C LEU A 488 -6.06 -0.96 0.51
N TRP A 489 -6.74 -1.12 1.65
CA TRP A 489 -7.44 -2.36 1.96
C TRP A 489 -8.62 -2.61 1.03
N GLU A 490 -9.42 -1.58 0.77
CA GLU A 490 -10.60 -1.67 -0.10
C GLU A 490 -10.22 -2.11 -1.53
N LEU A 491 -9.02 -1.75 -2.02
CA LEU A 491 -8.53 -2.22 -3.31
C LEU A 491 -8.19 -3.72 -3.28
N GLY A 492 -7.60 -4.20 -2.18
CA GLY A 492 -7.42 -5.64 -1.95
C GLY A 492 -8.76 -6.39 -1.87
N ASP A 493 -9.75 -5.80 -1.20
CA ASP A 493 -11.09 -6.39 -1.07
C ASP A 493 -11.85 -6.41 -2.40
N LEU A 494 -11.72 -5.34 -3.19
CA LEU A 494 -12.23 -5.29 -4.55
C LEU A 494 -11.60 -6.40 -5.42
N ALA A 495 -10.27 -6.56 -5.38
CA ALA A 495 -9.60 -7.64 -6.11
C ALA A 495 -10.09 -9.03 -5.67
N ARG A 496 -10.32 -9.22 -4.37
CA ARG A 496 -10.87 -10.46 -3.81
C ARG A 496 -12.26 -10.77 -4.32
N THR A 497 -13.20 -9.83 -4.19
CA THR A 497 -14.60 -10.04 -4.60
C THR A 497 -14.68 -10.43 -6.07
N ARG A 498 -13.74 -9.95 -6.89
CA ARG A 498 -13.61 -10.36 -8.28
C ARG A 498 -13.03 -11.76 -8.47
N ASP A 499 -11.95 -12.14 -7.78
CA ASP A 499 -11.42 -13.52 -7.82
C ASP A 499 -12.50 -14.59 -7.52
N SER A 500 -13.53 -14.26 -6.71
CA SER A 500 -14.65 -15.17 -6.42
C SER A 500 -15.79 -15.19 -7.45
N VAL A 501 -15.98 -14.14 -8.27
CA VAL A 501 -17.09 -14.09 -9.27
C VAL A 501 -16.67 -14.79 -10.58
N PHE A 502 -15.36 -14.90 -10.85
CA PHE A 502 -14.80 -15.48 -12.09
C PHE A 502 -14.79 -17.01 -12.19
N PHE A 503 -15.62 -17.73 -11.44
CA PHE A 503 -15.82 -19.17 -11.66
C PHE A 503 -16.70 -19.48 -12.90
N SER A 504 -17.12 -18.48 -13.69
CA SER A 504 -17.69 -18.70 -15.02
C SER A 504 -16.58 -19.06 -16.03
N LYS A 505 -16.87 -19.95 -16.98
CA LYS A 505 -15.91 -20.39 -18.01
C LYS A 505 -15.52 -19.27 -18.99
N ASP A 506 -16.26 -18.18 -19.00
CA ASP A 506 -16.22 -17.13 -20.03
C ASP A 506 -15.11 -16.10 -19.82
N CYS A 507 -14.45 -16.13 -18.65
CA CYS A 507 -13.33 -15.24 -18.31
C CYS A 507 -11.94 -15.83 -18.64
N ARG A 508 -11.84 -16.88 -19.46
CA ARG A 508 -10.53 -17.42 -19.85
C ARG A 508 -9.97 -16.65 -21.05
N GLY A 509 -8.93 -15.84 -20.82
CA GLY A 509 -8.08 -15.29 -21.88
C GLY A 509 -8.48 -13.94 -22.46
N SER A 510 -9.41 -13.20 -21.84
CA SER A 510 -9.79 -11.84 -22.29
C SER A 510 -9.78 -10.84 -21.14
N TRP A 511 -8.73 -10.00 -21.07
CA TRP A 511 -8.58 -8.94 -20.06
C TRP A 511 -9.75 -7.95 -20.04
N ASN A 512 -10.24 -7.56 -21.21
CA ASN A 512 -11.39 -6.65 -21.35
C ASN A 512 -12.66 -7.27 -20.76
N THR A 513 -12.93 -8.53 -21.10
CA THR A 513 -14.14 -9.22 -20.63
C THR A 513 -14.07 -9.54 -19.15
N CYS A 514 -12.87 -9.87 -18.64
CA CYS A 514 -12.72 -10.21 -17.22
C CYS A 514 -12.82 -8.96 -16.35
N LEU A 515 -11.95 -7.98 -16.59
CA LEU A 515 -11.70 -6.91 -15.64
C LEU A 515 -12.36 -5.59 -16.03
N GLY A 516 -13.12 -5.56 -17.14
CA GLY A 516 -13.69 -4.33 -17.68
C GLY A 516 -12.62 -3.33 -18.11
N LEU A 517 -11.41 -3.82 -18.40
CA LEU A 517 -10.30 -2.96 -18.78
C LEU A 517 -10.51 -2.46 -20.21
N PRO A 518 -10.22 -1.18 -20.47
CA PRO A 518 -10.24 -0.67 -21.82
C PRO A 518 -9.03 -1.17 -22.63
N ALA A 519 -9.14 -1.17 -23.95
CA ALA A 519 -8.12 -1.70 -24.85
C ALA A 519 -6.73 -1.08 -24.61
N ASP A 520 -6.67 0.23 -24.36
CA ASP A 520 -5.41 0.96 -24.12
C ASP A 520 -4.73 0.59 -22.80
N ALA A 521 -5.48 0.20 -21.77
CA ALA A 521 -4.92 -0.35 -20.54
C ALA A 521 -4.39 -1.77 -20.78
N VAL A 522 -5.12 -2.58 -21.55
CA VAL A 522 -4.72 -3.95 -21.90
C VAL A 522 -3.46 -3.98 -22.74
N GLU A 523 -3.26 -3.03 -23.66
CA GLU A 523 -2.02 -2.91 -24.44
C GLU A 523 -0.75 -2.73 -23.60
N LYS A 524 -0.87 -2.26 -22.35
CA LYS A 524 0.26 -2.08 -21.42
C LYS A 524 0.58 -3.35 -20.61
N ILE A 525 -0.26 -4.37 -20.68
CA ILE A 525 -0.14 -5.61 -19.91
C ILE A 525 0.49 -6.69 -20.79
N ASP A 526 1.37 -7.51 -20.22
CA ASP A 526 1.81 -8.74 -20.87
C ASP A 526 0.62 -9.70 -20.97
N GLN A 527 0.05 -9.78 -22.17
CA GLN A 527 -1.13 -10.59 -22.48
C GLN A 527 -0.92 -12.09 -22.25
N ALA A 528 0.33 -12.55 -22.09
CA ALA A 528 0.64 -13.93 -21.71
C ALA A 528 0.36 -14.23 -20.23
N GLN A 529 0.22 -13.20 -19.38
CA GLN A 529 -0.11 -13.39 -17.97
C GLN A 529 -1.57 -13.79 -17.77
N ASP A 530 -1.83 -14.56 -16.73
CA ASP A 530 -3.19 -14.91 -16.31
C ASP A 530 -3.80 -13.75 -15.50
N PRO A 531 -4.93 -13.15 -15.93
CA PRO A 531 -5.64 -12.12 -15.16
C PRO A 531 -5.92 -12.53 -13.71
N ARG A 532 -6.16 -13.82 -13.46
CA ARG A 532 -6.40 -14.32 -12.12
C ARG A 532 -5.14 -14.28 -11.26
N ALA A 533 -4.00 -14.73 -11.80
CA ALA A 533 -2.73 -14.64 -11.09
C ALA A 533 -2.40 -13.18 -10.72
N MET A 534 -2.65 -12.25 -11.65
CA MET A 534 -2.46 -10.82 -11.43
C MET A 534 -3.39 -10.26 -10.35
N LEU A 535 -4.68 -10.60 -10.38
CA LEU A 535 -5.61 -10.21 -9.31
C LEU A 535 -5.21 -10.74 -7.95
N LYS A 536 -4.68 -11.97 -7.88
CA LYS A 536 -4.18 -12.53 -6.63
C LYS A 536 -2.95 -11.77 -6.12
N ASP A 537 -2.04 -11.38 -7.02
CA ASP A 537 -0.87 -10.56 -6.68
C ASP A 537 -1.30 -9.18 -6.17
N LEU A 538 -2.24 -8.53 -6.88
CA LEU A 538 -2.86 -7.26 -6.48
C LEU A 538 -3.45 -7.39 -5.07
N LYS A 539 -4.35 -8.34 -4.89
CA LYS A 539 -5.06 -8.62 -3.64
C LYS A 539 -4.10 -8.74 -2.45
N LEU A 540 -3.06 -9.56 -2.59
CA LEU A 540 -2.13 -9.81 -1.50
C LEU A 540 -1.35 -8.55 -1.09
N ALA A 541 -0.76 -7.85 -2.07
CA ALA A 541 0.04 -6.66 -1.80
C ALA A 541 -0.80 -5.54 -1.16
N TRP A 542 -1.99 -5.26 -1.69
CA TRP A 542 -2.84 -4.19 -1.20
C TRP A 542 -3.49 -4.50 0.16
N PHE A 543 -3.84 -5.76 0.45
CA PHE A 543 -4.27 -6.11 1.81
C PHE A 543 -3.16 -5.91 2.84
N TRP A 544 -1.93 -6.30 2.51
CA TRP A 544 -0.80 -6.13 3.42
C TRP A 544 -0.48 -4.67 3.67
N VAL A 545 -0.48 -3.85 2.61
CA VAL A 545 -0.37 -2.39 2.73
C VAL A 545 -1.54 -1.84 3.56
N GLY A 546 -2.80 -2.18 3.25
CA GLY A 546 -3.96 -1.70 4.01
C GLY A 546 -3.89 -2.03 5.50
N TRP A 547 -3.44 -3.24 5.85
CA TRP A 547 -3.24 -3.65 7.24
C TRP A 547 -2.14 -2.86 7.96
N PHE A 548 -1.10 -2.39 7.28
CA PHE A 548 -0.10 -1.51 7.89
C PHE A 548 -0.65 -0.19 8.38
N PHE A 549 -1.61 0.34 7.65
CA PHE A 549 -2.25 1.57 8.02
C PHE A 549 -3.16 1.27 9.21
N ASP A 550 -3.97 0.22 9.14
CA ASP A 550 -4.85 -0.17 10.23
C ASP A 550 -4.56 -1.58 10.73
N THR A 551 -3.65 -1.69 11.70
CA THR A 551 -3.22 -2.98 12.25
C THR A 551 -4.34 -3.71 12.99
N THR A 552 -5.42 -3.01 13.35
CA THR A 552 -6.63 -3.58 13.96
C THR A 552 -7.68 -4.01 12.94
N LEU A 553 -7.67 -3.36 11.75
CA LEU A 553 -8.70 -3.40 10.71
C LEU A 553 -10.08 -2.85 11.13
N TYR A 554 -10.21 -2.26 12.32
CA TYR A 554 -11.48 -1.70 12.81
C TYR A 554 -11.77 -0.31 12.28
N ARG A 555 -10.73 0.41 11.83
CA ARG A 555 -10.84 1.71 11.16
C ARG A 555 -11.06 1.55 9.66
N THR A 556 -10.91 0.36 9.13
CA THR A 556 -10.95 0.09 7.69
C THR A 556 -12.38 -0.04 7.18
N SER A 557 -13.11 -1.05 7.67
CA SER A 557 -14.46 -1.37 7.23
C SER A 557 -15.28 -1.92 8.41
N GLY A 558 -16.60 -1.70 8.36
CA GLY A 558 -17.52 -2.26 9.35
C GLY A 558 -17.74 -3.77 9.21
N SER A 559 -17.37 -4.37 8.06
CA SER A 559 -17.64 -5.78 7.77
C SER A 559 -16.87 -6.72 8.69
N ASN A 560 -17.55 -7.76 9.19
CA ASN A 560 -16.95 -8.79 10.04
C ASN A 560 -15.77 -9.45 9.32
N SER A 561 -15.90 -9.77 8.03
CA SER A 561 -14.84 -10.41 7.25
C SER A 561 -13.57 -9.56 7.13
N THR A 562 -13.68 -8.23 7.09
CA THR A 562 -12.52 -7.33 7.16
C THR A 562 -11.92 -7.32 8.57
N LYS A 563 -12.75 -7.14 9.60
CA LYS A 563 -12.31 -7.11 11.00
C LYS A 563 -11.61 -8.40 11.41
N VAL A 564 -12.08 -9.55 10.92
CA VAL A 564 -11.38 -10.81 11.12
C VAL A 564 -10.16 -10.90 10.24
N SER A 565 -10.21 -10.43 8.97
CA SER A 565 -9.19 -10.50 7.89
C SER A 565 -9.15 -11.85 7.15
N GLU A 566 -10.31 -12.49 6.96
CA GLU A 566 -10.34 -13.91 6.66
C GLU A 566 -9.71 -14.28 5.32
N TYR A 567 -10.04 -13.48 4.33
CA TYR A 567 -9.63 -13.71 2.96
C TYR A 567 -8.16 -13.37 2.71
N PHE A 568 -7.67 -12.34 3.40
CA PHE A 568 -6.25 -12.00 3.37
C PHE A 568 -5.40 -13.14 3.92
N THR A 569 -5.87 -13.75 5.01
CA THR A 569 -5.22 -14.93 5.55
C THR A 569 -5.25 -16.11 4.58
N GLY A 570 -6.41 -16.40 3.98
CA GLY A 570 -6.52 -17.46 2.99
C GLY A 570 -5.49 -17.31 1.86
N GLU A 571 -5.31 -16.08 1.38
CA GLU A 571 -4.34 -15.78 0.32
C GLU A 571 -2.88 -16.01 0.74
N LEU A 572 -2.51 -15.64 1.98
CA LEU A 572 -1.18 -15.90 2.50
C LEU A 572 -0.89 -17.41 2.56
N TYR A 573 -1.85 -18.22 3.02
CA TYR A 573 -1.72 -19.68 3.06
C TYR A 573 -1.61 -20.29 1.65
N GLU A 574 -2.48 -19.92 0.73
CA GLU A 574 -2.47 -20.43 -0.66
C GLU A 574 -1.11 -20.22 -1.34
N ARG A 575 -0.40 -19.15 -0.98
CA ARG A 575 0.90 -18.78 -1.55
C ARG A 575 2.09 -19.29 -0.75
N GLY A 576 1.88 -20.01 0.35
CA GLY A 576 2.96 -20.54 1.17
C GLY A 576 3.61 -19.55 2.14
N TYR A 577 2.92 -18.46 2.48
CA TYR A 577 3.36 -17.48 3.49
C TYR A 577 2.83 -17.83 4.90
N PHE A 578 3.21 -19.01 5.41
CA PHE A 578 2.70 -19.57 6.66
C PHE A 578 3.07 -18.77 7.91
N ASN A 579 4.35 -18.39 8.05
CA ASN A 579 4.83 -17.60 9.18
C ASN A 579 4.28 -16.16 9.14
N HIS A 580 4.19 -15.56 7.94
CA HIS A 580 3.51 -14.26 7.77
C HIS A 580 2.07 -14.33 8.22
N THR A 581 1.38 -15.43 7.92
CA THR A 581 -0.01 -15.62 8.31
C THR A 581 -0.19 -15.63 9.82
N VAL A 582 0.63 -16.41 10.53
CA VAL A 582 0.57 -16.47 12.00
C VAL A 582 0.90 -15.10 12.59
N TYR A 583 1.98 -14.47 12.13
CA TYR A 583 2.36 -13.13 12.59
C TYR A 583 1.25 -12.10 12.38
N HIS A 584 0.73 -11.98 11.16
CA HIS A 584 -0.34 -11.05 10.82
C HIS A 584 -1.55 -11.23 11.75
N ARG A 585 -2.05 -12.47 11.87
CA ARG A 585 -3.24 -12.79 12.69
C ARG A 585 -3.05 -12.38 14.15
N PHE A 586 -1.96 -12.84 14.77
CA PHE A 586 -1.74 -12.61 16.19
C PHE A 586 -1.34 -11.18 16.47
N ARG A 587 -0.54 -10.55 15.61
CA ARG A 587 -0.20 -9.13 15.75
C ARG A 587 -1.44 -8.24 15.62
N LYS A 588 -2.38 -8.57 14.71
CA LYS A 588 -3.68 -7.90 14.59
C LYS A 588 -4.54 -8.07 15.83
N ASN A 589 -4.64 -9.30 16.37
CA ASN A 589 -5.38 -9.57 17.61
C ASN A 589 -4.79 -8.84 18.82
N LEU A 590 -3.46 -8.78 18.92
CA LEU A 590 -2.80 -7.99 19.96
C LEU A 590 -3.01 -6.48 19.75
N ALA A 591 -2.96 -5.99 18.51
CA ALA A 591 -3.28 -4.58 18.20
C ALA A 591 -4.70 -4.23 18.66
N ALA A 592 -5.66 -5.09 18.31
CA ALA A 592 -7.04 -4.99 18.74
C ALA A 592 -7.21 -4.96 20.26
N ALA A 593 -6.48 -5.82 20.98
CA ALA A 593 -6.56 -5.91 22.43
C ALA A 593 -5.86 -4.74 23.14
N TYR A 594 -4.74 -4.25 22.62
CA TYR A 594 -3.80 -3.43 23.41
C TYR A 594 -3.42 -2.09 22.76
N GLU A 595 -3.63 -1.90 21.46
CA GLU A 595 -3.30 -0.65 20.74
C GLU A 595 -4.53 0.16 20.32
N HIS A 596 -5.71 -0.47 20.31
CA HIS A 596 -6.97 0.19 20.00
C HIS A 596 -7.26 1.34 20.97
N GLN A 597 -7.60 2.53 20.44
CA GLN A 597 -7.85 3.74 21.23
C GLN A 597 -9.32 4.16 21.18
N GLY A 598 -10.21 3.34 21.76
CA GLY A 598 -11.53 3.70 22.34
C GLY A 598 -12.50 4.63 21.60
N LYS A 599 -12.39 4.81 20.27
CA LYS A 599 -13.28 5.68 19.46
C LYS A 599 -13.48 5.17 18.03
N GLU A 600 -13.24 3.88 17.78
CA GLU A 600 -13.40 3.35 16.43
C GLU A 600 -14.84 2.91 16.20
N LYS A 601 -15.28 3.03 14.95
CA LYS A 601 -16.66 2.75 14.53
C LYS A 601 -16.99 1.30 14.89
N ASP A 602 -18.13 1.09 15.56
CA ASP A 602 -18.66 -0.23 15.95
C ASP A 602 -17.81 -1.00 16.98
N VAL A 603 -16.94 -0.32 17.73
CA VAL A 603 -16.20 -0.90 18.86
C VAL A 603 -16.69 -0.28 20.16
N ASP A 604 -17.69 -0.93 20.77
CA ASP A 604 -18.15 -0.60 22.11
C ASP A 604 -17.31 -1.36 23.15
N GLY A 605 -16.50 -0.65 23.92
CA GLY A 605 -15.78 -1.23 25.06
C GLY A 605 -14.38 -0.64 25.28
N PRO A 606 -13.83 -0.78 26.49
CA PRO A 606 -12.42 -0.42 26.74
C PRO A 606 -11.50 -1.39 25.99
N ALA A 607 -10.32 -0.90 25.59
CA ALA A 607 -9.26 -1.76 25.10
C ALA A 607 -8.94 -2.85 26.14
N GLY A 608 -8.81 -4.08 25.67
CA GLY A 608 -8.51 -5.23 26.50
C GLY A 608 -8.59 -6.52 25.69
N ILE A 609 -7.95 -7.57 26.21
CA ILE A 609 -8.03 -8.88 25.58
C ILE A 609 -9.46 -9.45 25.63
N ASP A 610 -10.31 -8.98 26.54
CA ASP A 610 -11.76 -9.30 26.61
C ASP A 610 -12.59 -8.70 25.46
N HIS A 611 -11.98 -7.92 24.57
CA HIS A 611 -12.65 -7.48 23.36
C HIS A 611 -12.93 -8.69 22.45
N SER A 612 -14.18 -8.89 22.02
CA SER A 612 -14.57 -10.07 21.21
C SER A 612 -13.72 -10.23 19.95
N TRP A 613 -13.32 -9.11 19.36
CA TRP A 613 -12.50 -9.09 18.17
C TRP A 613 -10.98 -9.25 18.43
N ALA A 614 -10.52 -9.25 19.70
CA ALA A 614 -9.19 -9.75 20.07
C ALA A 614 -9.11 -11.28 19.99
N HIS A 615 -10.25 -11.95 19.92
CA HIS A 615 -10.38 -13.41 19.89
C HIS A 615 -10.85 -13.96 18.54
N THR A 616 -10.65 -13.20 17.45
CA THR A 616 -11.09 -13.64 16.10
C THR A 616 -10.47 -14.95 15.65
N TYR A 617 -9.41 -15.43 16.30
CA TYR A 617 -8.84 -16.76 16.09
C TYR A 617 -9.90 -17.87 16.03
N GLY A 618 -10.91 -17.80 16.91
CA GLY A 618 -12.00 -18.77 16.92
C GLY A 618 -12.94 -18.72 15.73
N TYR A 619 -13.20 -17.51 15.21
CA TYR A 619 -13.98 -17.32 13.99
C TYR A 619 -13.37 -18.10 12.82
N TYR A 620 -12.05 -17.95 12.61
CA TYR A 620 -11.34 -18.68 11.56
C TYR A 620 -11.42 -20.20 11.64
N MET A 621 -11.45 -20.70 12.87
CA MET A 621 -11.36 -22.13 13.14
C MET A 621 -12.70 -22.81 13.10
N GLY A 622 -13.75 -22.11 13.53
CA GLY A 622 -15.12 -22.54 13.33
C GLY A 622 -15.47 -22.75 11.86
N TYR A 623 -14.86 -21.96 10.95
CA TYR A 623 -15.09 -22.09 9.51
C TYR A 623 -14.08 -22.99 8.77
N ASN A 624 -13.13 -23.63 9.47
CA ASN A 624 -12.08 -24.47 8.87
C ASN A 624 -11.24 -23.75 7.78
N ARG A 625 -11.15 -22.41 7.84
CA ARG A 625 -10.45 -21.60 6.83
C ARG A 625 -9.02 -21.29 7.30
N GLY A 626 -8.05 -22.08 6.81
CA GLY A 626 -6.64 -21.69 6.81
C GLY A 626 -5.67 -22.54 7.63
N LEU A 627 -6.09 -23.46 8.51
CA LEU A 627 -5.16 -24.53 8.94
C LEU A 627 -5.54 -25.81 8.20
N GLU A 628 -5.46 -25.76 6.87
CA GLU A 628 -5.48 -26.97 6.06
C GLU A 628 -4.22 -27.77 6.44
N LEU A 629 -4.38 -28.74 7.34
CA LEU A 629 -3.28 -29.49 7.95
C LEU A 629 -2.47 -30.33 6.92
N ASP A 630 -2.92 -30.35 5.68
CA ASP A 630 -2.30 -30.94 4.49
C ASP A 630 -1.52 -29.92 3.64
N LYS A 631 -1.76 -28.62 3.81
CA LYS A 631 -1.08 -27.53 3.08
C LYS A 631 0.06 -26.89 3.87
N MET A 632 0.76 -27.60 4.74
CA MET A 632 1.86 -27.05 5.56
C MET A 632 3.17 -26.80 4.77
N PRO A 633 4.14 -26.04 5.33
CA PRO A 633 5.48 -25.98 4.76
C PRO A 633 6.03 -27.39 4.50
N LYS A 634 6.55 -27.61 3.28
CA LYS A 634 7.15 -28.90 2.90
C LYS A 634 8.57 -29.06 3.41
N ASP A 635 9.29 -27.94 3.53
CA ASP A 635 10.64 -27.90 4.09
C ASP A 635 10.60 -28.20 5.60
N PRO A 636 11.39 -29.16 6.12
CA PRO A 636 11.34 -29.56 7.52
C PRO A 636 11.68 -28.45 8.51
N GLU A 637 12.64 -27.57 8.17
CA GLU A 637 13.04 -26.47 9.05
C GLU A 637 11.95 -25.40 9.11
N ALA A 638 11.44 -24.98 7.94
CA ALA A 638 10.31 -24.07 7.85
C ALA A 638 9.07 -24.61 8.56
N LEU A 639 8.81 -25.93 8.45
CA LEU A 639 7.72 -26.59 9.14
C LEU A 639 7.89 -26.58 10.66
N ALA A 640 9.09 -26.89 11.17
CA ALA A 640 9.38 -26.86 12.59
C ALA A 640 9.20 -25.45 13.16
N LEU A 641 9.71 -24.44 12.45
CA LEU A 641 9.60 -23.04 12.83
C LEU A 641 8.14 -22.57 12.87
N TYR A 642 7.37 -22.90 11.83
CA TYR A 642 5.94 -22.62 11.75
C TYR A 642 5.17 -23.27 12.91
N LYS A 643 5.46 -24.54 13.22
CA LYS A 643 4.79 -25.27 14.32
C LYS A 643 4.99 -24.61 15.67
N ILE A 644 6.24 -24.24 15.99
CA ILE A 644 6.56 -23.56 17.25
C ILE A 644 5.85 -22.21 17.31
N LEU A 645 5.93 -21.40 16.25
CA LEU A 645 5.30 -20.09 16.20
C LEU A 645 3.77 -20.20 16.35
N ALA A 646 3.11 -21.10 15.61
CA ALA A 646 1.66 -21.30 15.67
C ALA A 646 1.19 -21.82 17.03
N GLY A 647 1.89 -22.80 17.61
CA GLY A 647 1.55 -23.36 18.92
C GLY A 647 1.74 -22.34 20.06
N ASN A 648 2.88 -21.65 20.09
CA ASN A 648 3.18 -20.71 21.18
C ASN A 648 2.38 -19.42 21.10
N THR A 649 2.03 -18.93 19.91
CA THR A 649 1.12 -17.78 19.79
C THR A 649 -0.30 -18.11 20.28
N PHE A 650 -0.78 -19.34 20.06
CA PHE A 650 -2.04 -19.81 20.63
C PHE A 650 -1.98 -19.86 22.17
N ARG A 651 -0.97 -20.52 22.74
CA ARG A 651 -0.79 -20.58 24.20
C ARG A 651 -0.66 -19.20 24.83
N MET A 652 0.11 -18.31 24.21
CA MET A 652 0.24 -16.91 24.64
C MET A 652 -1.14 -16.24 24.76
N MET A 653 -1.98 -16.31 23.71
CA MET A 653 -3.31 -15.71 23.76
C MET A 653 -4.18 -16.31 24.87
N MET A 654 -4.15 -17.63 25.08
CA MET A 654 -4.88 -18.28 26.17
C MET A 654 -4.40 -17.77 27.54
N LEU A 655 -3.09 -17.76 27.77
CA LEU A 655 -2.49 -17.33 29.03
C LEU A 655 -2.79 -15.85 29.35
N LEU A 656 -2.74 -14.98 28.34
CA LEU A 656 -3.16 -13.58 28.48
C LEU A 656 -4.65 -13.46 28.82
N THR A 657 -5.49 -14.32 28.24
CA THR A 657 -6.94 -14.34 28.52
C THR A 657 -7.20 -14.81 29.95
N ILE A 658 -6.52 -15.87 30.41
CA ILE A 658 -6.58 -16.37 31.79
C ILE A 658 -6.15 -15.28 32.77
N GLU A 659 -5.00 -14.62 32.50
CA GLU A 659 -4.50 -13.51 33.32
C GLU A 659 -5.52 -12.38 33.42
N HIS A 660 -6.12 -11.98 32.29
CA HIS A 660 -7.17 -10.97 32.28
C HIS A 660 -8.37 -11.40 33.13
N ILE A 661 -8.93 -12.59 32.90
CA ILE A 661 -10.12 -13.07 33.63
C ILE A 661 -9.84 -13.09 35.14
N GLN A 662 -8.69 -13.60 35.54
CA GLN A 662 -8.31 -13.68 36.95
C GLN A 662 -8.12 -12.30 37.59
N ARG A 663 -7.58 -11.34 36.84
CA ARG A 663 -7.34 -9.96 37.31
C ARG A 663 -8.62 -9.13 37.37
N THR A 664 -9.51 -9.27 36.39
CA THR A 664 -10.68 -8.39 36.23
C THR A 664 -12.00 -9.02 36.69
N GLY A 665 -12.07 -10.35 36.79
CA GLY A 665 -13.31 -11.09 36.97
C GLY A 665 -14.28 -10.93 35.79
N LYS A 666 -13.80 -10.46 34.63
CA LYS A 666 -14.61 -10.29 33.42
C LYS A 666 -14.30 -11.40 32.43
N VAL A 667 -15.36 -11.90 31.82
CA VAL A 667 -15.33 -12.87 30.72
C VAL A 667 -16.10 -12.24 29.57
N SER A 668 -15.49 -12.21 28.40
CA SER A 668 -16.19 -11.92 27.14
C SER A 668 -17.12 -13.08 26.81
N ASP A 669 -18.28 -12.80 26.20
CA ASP A 669 -19.34 -13.76 25.85
C ASP A 669 -18.97 -15.27 25.92
N ARG A 670 -19.37 -15.93 27.02
CA ARG A 670 -19.06 -17.35 27.33
C ARG A 670 -19.45 -18.29 26.19
N GLU A 671 -20.61 -18.03 25.56
CA GLU A 671 -21.16 -18.85 24.48
C GLU A 671 -20.29 -18.78 23.22
N ILE A 672 -19.61 -17.66 23.01
CA ILE A 672 -18.67 -17.50 21.90
C ILE A 672 -17.32 -18.09 22.27
N MET A 673 -16.81 -17.82 23.47
CA MET A 673 -15.42 -18.11 23.80
C MET A 673 -15.13 -19.57 24.17
N ARG A 674 -16.07 -20.29 24.79
CA ARG A 674 -15.86 -21.71 25.14
C ARG A 674 -15.70 -22.61 23.92
N PRO A 675 -16.58 -22.54 22.90
CA PRO A 675 -16.36 -23.27 21.66
C PRO A 675 -15.02 -22.92 21.02
N ILE A 676 -14.62 -21.64 21.04
CA ILE A 676 -13.36 -21.16 20.47
C ILE A 676 -12.09 -21.74 21.13
N TYR A 677 -12.16 -22.30 22.33
CA TYR A 677 -11.01 -22.98 22.93
C TYR A 677 -11.20 -24.50 23.02
N ARG A 678 -12.44 -25.00 23.07
CA ARG A 678 -12.74 -26.45 23.10
C ARG A 678 -12.80 -27.11 21.73
N SER A 679 -13.42 -26.46 20.75
CA SER A 679 -13.74 -27.06 19.44
C SER A 679 -12.70 -26.76 18.37
N THR A 680 -11.53 -26.25 18.76
CA THR A 680 -10.69 -25.51 17.83
C THR A 680 -9.49 -26.28 17.32
N MET A 681 -9.20 -26.01 16.04
CA MET A 681 -8.02 -26.43 15.32
C MET A 681 -6.66 -26.33 16.04
N PRO A 682 -6.32 -25.44 16.99
CA PRO A 682 -5.13 -25.51 17.83
C PRO A 682 -4.98 -26.81 18.57
N ILE A 683 -6.04 -27.35 19.18
CA ILE A 683 -5.93 -28.65 19.87
C ILE A 683 -5.70 -29.73 18.82
N GLN A 684 -6.43 -29.71 17.70
CA GLN A 684 -6.22 -30.66 16.60
C GLN A 684 -4.82 -30.52 15.96
N PHE A 685 -4.30 -29.29 15.89
CA PHE A 685 -2.98 -28.95 15.40
C PHE A 685 -1.94 -29.50 16.37
N SER A 686 -2.08 -29.23 17.67
CA SER A 686 -1.26 -29.80 18.74
C SER A 686 -1.29 -31.33 18.70
N GLU A 687 -2.47 -31.94 18.54
CA GLU A 687 -2.65 -33.39 18.48
C GLU A 687 -1.92 -34.00 17.27
N LYS A 688 -1.94 -33.32 16.12
CA LYS A 688 -1.30 -33.82 14.90
C LYS A 688 0.20 -33.49 14.83
N HIS A 689 0.66 -32.43 15.49
CA HIS A 689 1.95 -31.83 15.16
C HIS A 689 2.89 -31.56 16.32
N GLU A 690 2.44 -31.65 17.55
CA GLU A 690 3.26 -31.45 18.74
C GLU A 690 3.56 -32.79 19.45
N SER A 691 4.54 -32.77 20.36
CA SER A 691 4.81 -33.94 21.19
C SER A 691 3.67 -34.21 22.16
N ALA A 692 3.55 -35.44 22.67
CA ALA A 692 2.54 -35.78 23.67
C ALA A 692 2.65 -34.91 24.94
N GLU A 693 3.88 -34.55 25.35
CA GLU A 693 4.12 -33.65 26.48
C GLU A 693 3.60 -32.24 26.20
N THR A 694 3.95 -31.69 25.04
CA THR A 694 3.53 -30.35 24.61
C THR A 694 2.00 -30.27 24.46
N LEU A 695 1.38 -31.33 23.93
CA LEU A 695 -0.07 -31.47 23.84
C LEU A 695 -0.73 -31.52 25.22
N ALA A 696 -0.16 -32.27 26.17
CA ALA A 696 -0.68 -32.35 27.53
C ALA A 696 -0.70 -30.97 28.21
N LYS A 697 0.37 -30.19 28.03
CA LYS A 697 0.44 -28.79 28.50
C LYS A 697 -0.64 -27.92 27.84
N THR A 698 -0.86 -28.05 26.53
CA THR A 698 -1.95 -27.33 25.85
C THR A 698 -3.32 -27.67 26.44
N LYS A 699 -3.60 -28.96 26.66
CA LYS A 699 -4.87 -29.42 27.25
C LYS A 699 -5.05 -28.87 28.68
N GLN A 700 -4.00 -28.89 29.49
CA GLN A 700 -4.02 -28.27 30.81
C GLN A 700 -4.38 -26.78 30.75
N LEU A 701 -3.82 -26.00 29.80
CA LEU A 701 -4.17 -24.59 29.63
C LEU A 701 -5.65 -24.39 29.26
N VAL A 702 -6.25 -25.32 28.51
CA VAL A 702 -7.69 -25.28 28.16
C VAL A 702 -8.51 -25.47 29.44
N ASP A 703 -8.15 -26.45 30.25
CA ASP A 703 -8.81 -26.70 31.54
C ASP A 703 -8.66 -25.50 32.49
N GLU A 704 -7.48 -24.89 32.56
CA GLU A 704 -7.23 -23.67 33.36
C GLU A 704 -8.05 -22.47 32.87
N TYR A 705 -8.18 -22.31 31.55
CA TYR A 705 -9.02 -21.29 30.95
C TYR A 705 -10.50 -21.48 31.34
N GLU A 706 -11.01 -22.70 31.25
CA GLU A 706 -12.39 -23.00 31.60
C GLU A 706 -12.68 -22.78 33.08
N ALA A 707 -11.76 -23.21 33.96
CA ALA A 707 -11.84 -22.96 35.38
C ALA A 707 -11.84 -21.46 35.70
N ALA A 708 -11.03 -20.66 34.98
CA ALA A 708 -11.03 -19.21 35.14
C ALA A 708 -12.37 -18.59 34.71
N VAL A 709 -12.95 -19.05 33.59
CA VAL A 709 -14.26 -18.62 33.10
C VAL A 709 -15.36 -18.94 34.11
N ASP A 710 -15.42 -20.18 34.62
CA ASP A 710 -16.43 -20.58 35.60
C ASP A 710 -16.30 -19.78 36.90
N ALA A 711 -15.08 -19.63 37.43
CA ALA A 711 -14.83 -18.84 38.64
C ALA A 711 -15.26 -17.36 38.49
N ALA A 712 -15.12 -16.78 37.29
CA ALA A 712 -15.54 -15.41 37.04
C ALA A 712 -17.07 -15.27 36.92
N CYS A 713 -17.76 -16.28 36.36
CA CYS A 713 -19.23 -16.29 36.32
C CYS A 713 -19.84 -16.55 37.70
N ASP A 714 -19.27 -17.44 38.52
CA ASP A 714 -19.77 -17.77 39.88
C ASP A 714 -19.67 -16.59 40.86
N ARG A 715 -18.69 -15.70 40.68
CA ARG A 715 -18.45 -14.55 41.56
C ARG A 715 -19.43 -13.39 41.37
N ARG A 716 -20.33 -13.41 40.38
CA ARG A 716 -21.33 -12.36 40.21
C ARG A 716 -22.57 -12.71 41.05
N PRO A 717 -22.79 -12.07 42.22
CA PRO A 717 -24.03 -12.29 42.96
C PRO A 717 -25.22 -11.92 42.08
N LEU A 718 -26.15 -12.86 41.93
CA LEU A 718 -27.48 -12.59 41.38
C LEU A 718 -28.08 -11.46 42.21
N ARG A 719 -28.03 -10.21 41.71
CA ARG A 719 -28.77 -9.12 42.32
C ARG A 719 -30.24 -9.40 42.07
N TYR A 720 -30.90 -9.95 43.08
CA TYR A 720 -32.34 -10.17 43.13
C TYR A 720 -33.04 -8.83 42.81
N GLY A 721 -33.55 -8.68 41.57
CA GLY A 721 -34.22 -7.47 41.10
C GLY A 721 -33.87 -7.04 39.66
N GLU A 722 -32.70 -7.42 39.14
CA GLU A 722 -32.31 -7.18 37.74
C GLU A 722 -32.41 -8.50 36.95
N LEU A 723 -33.63 -8.84 36.50
CA LEU A 723 -33.96 -10.05 35.73
C LEU A 723 -33.42 -10.04 34.28
N THR A 724 -32.27 -9.43 34.05
CA THR A 724 -31.48 -9.68 32.86
C THR A 724 -30.25 -10.45 33.29
N TYR A 725 -30.26 -11.78 33.11
CA TYR A 725 -29.02 -12.54 33.07
C TYR A 725 -28.02 -11.75 32.23
N PRO A 726 -26.78 -11.51 32.70
CA PRO A 726 -25.75 -11.03 31.81
C PRO A 726 -25.73 -12.02 30.65
N LYS A 727 -26.07 -11.56 29.44
CA LYS A 727 -26.14 -12.40 28.21
C LYS A 727 -24.88 -13.26 28.01
N HIS A 728 -23.78 -12.91 28.68
CA HIS A 728 -22.45 -13.47 28.55
C HIS A 728 -22.05 -14.55 29.58
N CYS A 729 -22.87 -14.85 30.60
CA CYS A 729 -22.65 -16.00 31.52
C CYS A 729 -23.90 -16.89 31.51
N GLY A 730 -24.38 -17.25 30.31
CA GLY A 730 -25.62 -18.02 30.13
C GLY A 730 -25.76 -19.23 31.08
N PRO A 731 -27.01 -19.68 31.34
CA PRO A 731 -27.30 -20.78 32.26
C PRO A 731 -26.53 -22.07 31.96
#